data_AF-A0A5J4V748-F1
#
_entry.id   AF-A0A5J4V748-F1
#
_cell.length_a   1.000
_cell.length_b   1.000
_cell.length_c   1.000
_cell.angle_alpha   90.00
_cell.angle_beta   90.00
_cell.angle_gamma   90.00
#
_symmetry.space_group_name_H-M   'P 1'
#
loop_
_entity.id
_entity.type
_entity.pdbx_description
1 polymer ?
#
loop_
_entity_poly.entity_id
_entity_poly.type
_entity_poly.pdbx_seq_one_letter_code
_entity_poly.pdbx_strand_id
1 'polypeptide(L)'
;SNYPSGCKCPTIPSELTGISKDRCPCLLTGDDPRADGICPAYCTAKDQPTSDCVCNTQSTNYLLATCQYDKFCADLTGKSPTQCFCTGDSDPRSACICTAYNTPNNCKCSSLTSGSYPKSECEKDIECSVYPASSYPKCIKIPPSSVPIVDIQDSIDPTSTKNDIVITDDKRDIVSGVVKDTINEVLENETQCIITTPRNEIYEEENMNIGQDHQFVIKSQTPSVGTPSNQQPILQPNQKTDSDGNKINPKDPVISVSKNGDLQIEGFTVIHFDVKTDQPVLKTTDDGILRLIDVIFSSDQREKKNNIITSKQSEETTKQSPFVYASGKQVIMSNVTVQPVTFMNCGGIVLNGSKGPEYHSLIASNTKFIQIQRNEGNGNALVMIGFTVTFAYTSFNGTTSTTKTNEVQEETCEWQTSAIRIEKSIVWFDSTTFTGLSDGALSVGEGSKVTLTNTSLLFSNSYSGASLNQLNARRNIICNGSLTNKAQIRAENVSFLVHQSGDESANKWILSNKDTCEIFGTVSNTIHTLYSPLITSLKAQEIKDIGGISFDIQGTSLIGCLRIWIKITEKPNPDDEEIDSVTYLLEKIATQWDSELNVTGTIPEDKKVVKKGKNLQIQILVGEKEDEAVPAHSINGSEFEAVNINEKNKGISLKTILIVVGSIVGALLLLVVFIIVFVACLIKKRNRERAKKKIKMSRRKKIYKMAKVKNHW
;
A
#
# COMPACT_ATOMS: atom_id res chain seq x y z
N SER A 1 -39.23 -1.70 76.96
CA SER A 1 -38.72 -3.07 76.78
C SER A 1 -39.79 -4.08 77.19
N ASN A 2 -40.78 -4.30 76.31
CA ASN A 2 -41.85 -5.30 76.48
C ASN A 2 -41.98 -6.11 75.19
N TYR A 3 -40.93 -6.85 74.83
CA TYR A 3 -40.97 -7.76 73.68
C TYR A 3 -40.59 -9.17 74.15
N PRO A 4 -41.30 -10.21 73.72
CA PRO A 4 -41.02 -11.57 74.15
C PRO A 4 -39.64 -12.05 73.64
N SER A 5 -38.92 -12.77 74.49
CA SER A 5 -37.66 -13.43 74.12
C SER A 5 -37.90 -14.47 73.02
N GLY A 6 -37.19 -14.36 71.90
CA GLY A 6 -37.29 -15.29 70.76
C GLY A 6 -37.92 -14.71 69.49
N CYS A 7 -38.31 -13.43 69.47
CA CYS A 7 -38.72 -12.77 68.22
C CYS A 7 -37.56 -12.72 67.21
N LYS A 8 -37.82 -13.13 65.97
CA LYS A 8 -36.92 -12.93 64.83
C LYS A 8 -37.34 -11.66 64.10
N CYS A 9 -36.37 -10.97 63.50
CA CYS A 9 -36.67 -9.85 62.62
C CYS A 9 -37.44 -10.33 61.39
N PRO A 10 -38.41 -9.53 60.91
CA PRO A 10 -39.06 -9.78 59.63
C PRO A 10 -38.02 -9.97 58.52
N THR A 11 -38.25 -10.95 57.66
CA THR A 11 -37.42 -11.19 56.47
C THR A 11 -37.95 -10.45 55.24
N ILE A 12 -39.18 -9.94 55.30
CA ILE A 12 -39.80 -9.13 54.25
C ILE A 12 -39.47 -7.66 54.53
N PRO A 13 -38.80 -6.93 53.61
CA PRO A 13 -38.31 -5.59 53.89
C PRO A 13 -39.40 -4.59 54.31
N SER A 14 -40.57 -4.61 53.67
CA SER A 14 -41.68 -3.67 53.97
C SER A 14 -42.17 -3.75 55.42
N GLU A 15 -42.02 -4.90 56.08
CA GLU A 15 -42.41 -5.13 57.47
C GLU A 15 -41.42 -4.54 58.49
N LEU A 16 -40.26 -4.05 58.04
CA LEU A 16 -39.27 -3.37 58.88
C LEU A 16 -39.62 -1.91 59.16
N THR A 17 -40.61 -1.34 58.47
CA THR A 17 -41.03 0.07 58.61
C THR A 17 -41.36 0.40 60.08
N GLY A 18 -40.70 1.42 60.64
CA GLY A 18 -40.91 1.87 62.03
C GLY A 18 -40.21 1.03 63.12
N ILE A 19 -39.43 0.00 62.75
CA ILE A 19 -38.64 -0.79 63.70
C ILE A 19 -37.24 -0.17 63.87
N SER A 20 -36.86 0.21 65.09
CA SER A 20 -35.51 0.75 65.40
C SER A 20 -34.39 -0.25 65.07
N LYS A 21 -33.21 0.29 64.70
CA LYS A 21 -31.98 -0.48 64.45
C LYS A 21 -31.51 -1.32 65.66
N ASP A 22 -31.84 -0.89 66.89
CA ASP A 22 -31.49 -1.63 68.11
C ASP A 22 -32.32 -2.91 68.30
N ARG A 23 -33.47 -2.98 67.62
CA ARG A 23 -34.38 -4.14 67.65
C ARG A 23 -34.17 -5.06 66.47
N CYS A 24 -33.93 -4.50 65.29
CA CYS A 24 -33.60 -5.24 64.08
C CYS A 24 -32.49 -4.56 63.31
N PRO A 25 -31.37 -5.25 63.02
CA PRO A 25 -30.27 -4.67 62.27
C PRO A 25 -30.76 -4.22 60.89
N CYS A 26 -30.08 -3.21 60.34
CA CYS A 26 -30.34 -2.74 58.97
C CYS A 26 -30.00 -3.84 57.97
N LEU A 27 -30.83 -4.01 56.95
CA LEU A 27 -30.49 -4.89 55.84
C LEU A 27 -29.35 -4.26 55.03
N LEU A 28 -28.52 -5.11 54.42
CA LEU A 28 -27.47 -4.69 53.48
C LEU A 28 -27.86 -5.00 52.03
N THR A 29 -29.09 -5.41 51.78
CA THR A 29 -29.60 -5.90 50.49
C THR A 29 -30.17 -4.79 49.60
N GLY A 30 -30.18 -3.54 50.07
CA GLY A 30 -30.56 -2.36 49.28
C GLY A 30 -32.05 -2.01 49.33
N ASP A 31 -32.84 -2.77 50.06
CA ASP A 31 -34.31 -2.71 50.08
C ASP A 31 -34.88 -2.43 51.48
N ASP A 32 -34.03 -2.13 52.48
CA ASP A 32 -34.50 -1.71 53.80
C ASP A 32 -35.29 -0.39 53.69
N PRO A 33 -36.59 -0.37 54.01
CA PRO A 33 -37.41 0.84 53.90
C PRO A 33 -37.02 1.92 54.93
N ARG A 34 -36.09 1.60 55.84
CA ARG A 34 -35.55 2.52 56.85
C ARG A 34 -34.27 3.22 56.41
N ALA A 35 -33.74 2.93 55.22
CA ALA A 35 -32.55 3.57 54.67
C ALA A 35 -32.75 5.09 54.53
N ASP A 36 -31.65 5.85 54.61
CA ASP A 36 -31.66 7.33 54.59
C ASP A 36 -32.43 7.95 55.78
N GLY A 37 -32.21 7.40 56.98
CA GLY A 37 -32.82 7.87 58.21
C GLY A 37 -32.43 7.03 59.43
N ILE A 38 -33.23 6.02 59.76
CA ILE A 38 -32.92 5.09 60.87
C ILE A 38 -31.73 4.20 60.51
N CYS A 39 -31.63 3.81 59.25
CA CYS A 39 -30.52 3.06 58.67
C CYS A 39 -29.69 3.95 57.73
N PRO A 40 -28.36 3.68 57.61
CA PRO A 40 -27.52 4.37 56.64
C PRO A 40 -28.08 4.28 55.21
N ALA A 41 -27.89 5.32 54.41
CA ALA A 41 -28.19 5.27 52.99
C ALA A 41 -27.28 4.26 52.27
N TYR A 42 -27.70 3.75 51.12
CA TYR A 42 -26.85 2.89 50.30
C TYR A 42 -26.00 3.73 49.36
N CYS A 43 -24.73 3.35 49.16
CA CYS A 43 -23.90 4.01 48.17
C CYS A 43 -24.46 3.68 46.77
N THR A 44 -24.78 4.71 45.98
CA THR A 44 -25.49 4.58 44.69
C THR A 44 -24.58 4.68 43.47
N ALA A 45 -23.40 5.30 43.60
CA ALA A 45 -22.45 5.49 42.50
C ALA A 45 -21.01 5.71 43.01
N LYS A 46 -20.05 5.60 42.07
CA LYS A 46 -18.59 5.72 42.28
C LYS A 46 -18.16 7.04 42.93
N ASP A 47 -18.84 8.15 42.62
CA ASP A 47 -18.46 9.50 43.10
C ASP A 47 -19.23 9.93 44.36
N GLN A 48 -20.03 9.02 44.96
CA GLN A 48 -20.87 9.28 46.13
C GLN A 48 -20.56 8.46 47.41
N PRO A 49 -19.50 7.62 47.53
CA PRO A 49 -19.27 6.92 48.79
C PRO A 49 -18.65 7.86 49.84
N THR A 50 -19.50 8.47 50.66
CA THR A 50 -19.05 9.10 51.92
C THR A 50 -18.83 8.03 52.98
N SER A 51 -18.24 8.38 54.13
CA SER A 51 -18.18 7.47 55.30
C SER A 51 -19.55 6.93 55.71
N ASP A 52 -20.63 7.64 55.34
CA ASP A 52 -21.96 7.52 55.92
C ASP A 52 -22.90 6.58 55.16
N CYS A 53 -22.56 6.18 53.92
CA CYS A 53 -23.35 5.20 53.16
C CYS A 53 -22.84 3.76 53.37
N VAL A 54 -23.69 2.75 53.16
CA VAL A 54 -23.30 1.33 53.22
C VAL A 54 -23.36 0.68 51.83
N CYS A 55 -22.47 -0.29 51.58
CA CYS A 55 -22.43 -0.99 50.30
C CYS A 55 -23.52 -2.06 50.23
N ASN A 56 -24.37 -1.99 49.20
CA ASN A 56 -25.41 -2.96 48.95
C ASN A 56 -24.82 -4.30 48.44
N THR A 57 -25.08 -5.37 49.19
CA THR A 57 -24.65 -6.75 48.91
C THR A 57 -25.32 -7.40 47.70
N GLN A 58 -26.46 -6.89 47.25
CA GLN A 58 -27.23 -7.42 46.10
C GLN A 58 -27.31 -6.42 44.92
N SER A 59 -26.55 -5.33 44.95
CA SER A 59 -26.56 -4.36 43.86
C SER A 59 -25.94 -4.94 42.58
N THR A 60 -26.67 -4.85 41.47
CA THR A 60 -26.17 -5.17 40.13
C THR A 60 -25.48 -3.98 39.46
N ASN A 61 -25.81 -2.76 39.89
CA ASN A 61 -25.34 -1.51 39.27
C ASN A 61 -24.06 -0.98 39.93
N TYR A 62 -23.86 -1.30 41.21
CA TYR A 62 -22.66 -0.93 41.97
C TYR A 62 -22.23 -2.09 42.85
N LEU A 63 -21.47 -3.01 42.24
CA LEU A 63 -21.09 -4.29 42.85
C LEU A 63 -20.43 -4.08 44.21
N LEU A 64 -20.73 -4.97 45.16
CA LEU A 64 -20.24 -4.89 46.55
C LEU A 64 -18.72 -4.66 46.63
N ALA A 65 -17.94 -5.41 45.84
CA ALA A 65 -16.48 -5.29 45.82
C ALA A 65 -16.02 -3.91 45.30
N THR A 66 -16.66 -3.39 44.25
CA THR A 66 -16.37 -2.07 43.70
C THR A 66 -16.73 -0.97 44.70
N CYS A 67 -17.90 -1.06 45.33
CA CYS A 67 -18.32 -0.12 46.38
C CYS A 67 -17.39 -0.13 47.59
N GLN A 68 -16.99 -1.30 48.08
CA GLN A 68 -16.07 -1.42 49.21
C GLN A 68 -14.70 -0.85 48.88
N TYR A 69 -14.22 -1.08 47.66
CA TYR A 69 -12.97 -0.51 47.17
C TYR A 69 -13.04 1.02 47.08
N ASP A 70 -14.05 1.55 46.38
CA ASP A 70 -14.21 3.00 46.22
C ASP A 70 -14.41 3.70 47.57
N LYS A 71 -15.19 3.10 48.48
CA LYS A 71 -15.35 3.60 49.85
C LYS A 71 -14.03 3.56 50.63
N PHE A 72 -13.22 2.52 50.47
CA PHE A 72 -11.88 2.46 51.05
C PHE A 72 -10.95 3.53 50.45
N CYS A 73 -11.16 3.92 49.19
CA CYS A 73 -10.34 4.89 48.46
C CYS A 73 -10.91 6.30 48.42
N ALA A 74 -12.02 6.57 49.11
CA ALA A 74 -12.64 7.90 49.20
C ALA A 74 -11.75 8.93 49.95
N ASP A 75 -10.92 8.45 50.88
CA ASP A 75 -9.86 9.23 51.52
C ASP A 75 -8.51 8.60 51.17
N LEU A 76 -7.64 9.33 50.47
CA LEU A 76 -6.34 8.80 50.01
C LEU A 76 -5.22 8.96 51.06
N THR A 77 -5.51 9.53 52.23
CA THR A 77 -4.53 9.80 53.29
C THR A 77 -3.86 8.50 53.76
N GLY A 78 -2.52 8.42 53.63
CA GLY A 78 -1.73 7.27 54.06
C GLY A 78 -1.83 6.03 53.16
N LYS A 79 -2.51 6.11 51.99
CA LYS A 79 -2.69 4.98 51.07
C LYS A 79 -1.69 5.01 49.92
N SER A 80 -1.11 3.87 49.57
CA SER A 80 -0.20 3.74 48.41
C SER A 80 -0.96 3.53 47.08
N PRO A 81 -0.30 3.70 45.92
CA PRO A 81 -0.85 3.33 44.61
C PRO A 81 -1.23 1.85 44.48
N THR A 82 -0.64 0.97 45.31
CA THR A 82 -0.99 -0.46 45.37
C THR A 82 -2.26 -0.73 46.17
N GLN A 83 -2.65 0.17 47.07
CA GLN A 83 -3.88 0.07 47.86
C GLN A 83 -5.06 0.76 47.18
N CYS A 84 -4.82 1.92 46.57
CA CYS A 84 -5.81 2.68 45.81
C CYS A 84 -5.17 3.19 44.52
N PHE A 85 -5.81 2.94 43.37
CA PHE A 85 -5.36 3.45 42.08
C PHE A 85 -5.20 4.96 42.12
N CYS A 86 -4.29 5.47 41.30
CA CYS A 86 -4.11 6.90 41.21
C CYS A 86 -5.35 7.55 40.58
N THR A 87 -5.61 8.81 40.92
CA THR A 87 -6.80 9.56 40.45
C THR A 87 -6.43 10.64 39.43
N GLY A 88 -5.37 10.42 38.65
CA GLY A 88 -4.86 11.36 37.65
C GLY A 88 -4.34 12.66 38.27
N ASP A 89 -4.57 13.79 37.60
CA ASP A 89 -4.02 15.10 37.97
C ASP A 89 -4.47 15.59 39.36
N SER A 90 -5.64 15.13 39.83
CA SER A 90 -6.18 15.48 41.14
C SER A 90 -5.64 14.61 42.29
N ASP A 91 -4.81 13.61 42.01
CA ASP A 91 -4.26 12.74 43.05
C ASP A 91 -3.24 13.49 43.93
N PRO A 92 -3.45 13.58 45.26
CA PRO A 92 -2.54 14.29 46.16
C PRO A 92 -1.24 13.52 46.43
N ARG A 93 -1.14 12.23 46.09
CA ARG A 93 0.00 11.38 46.45
C ARG A 93 1.17 11.57 45.50
N SER A 94 2.37 11.81 46.04
CA SER A 94 3.60 11.97 45.25
C SER A 94 4.04 10.69 44.54
N ALA A 95 3.68 9.51 45.07
CA ALA A 95 3.94 8.22 44.44
C ALA A 95 3.09 7.95 43.18
N CYS A 96 2.12 8.82 42.87
CA CYS A 96 1.27 8.74 41.68
C CYS A 96 1.83 9.53 40.48
N ILE A 97 3.16 9.73 40.43
CA ILE A 97 3.83 10.30 39.25
C ILE A 97 4.18 9.17 38.29
N CYS A 98 3.84 9.34 37.01
CA CYS A 98 4.17 8.34 35.99
C CYS A 98 5.69 8.21 35.83
N THR A 99 6.21 6.99 35.99
CA THR A 99 7.61 6.66 35.68
C THR A 99 7.76 5.94 34.34
N ALA A 100 6.65 5.48 33.78
CA ALA A 100 6.48 4.91 32.45
C ALA A 100 5.00 5.02 32.06
N TYR A 101 4.62 4.56 30.85
CA TYR A 101 3.24 4.54 30.37
C TYR A 101 2.29 3.98 31.43
N ASN A 102 1.36 4.84 31.88
CA ASN A 102 0.32 4.54 32.85
C ASN A 102 0.83 3.76 34.08
N THR A 103 2.05 4.05 34.53
CA THR A 103 2.70 3.32 35.63
C THR A 103 3.14 4.29 36.73
N PRO A 104 2.51 4.24 37.92
CA PRO A 104 1.39 3.37 38.32
C PRO A 104 0.07 3.73 37.61
N ASN A 105 -0.89 2.80 37.57
CA ASN A 105 -2.16 3.01 36.86
C ASN A 105 -2.86 4.32 37.29
N ASN A 106 -3.30 5.10 36.30
CA ASN A 106 -3.93 6.41 36.40
C ASN A 106 -3.06 7.48 37.09
N CYS A 107 -1.74 7.40 36.92
CA CYS A 107 -0.77 8.38 37.41
C CYS A 107 -0.91 9.74 36.70
N LYS A 108 -0.35 10.79 37.31
CA LYS A 108 -0.19 12.12 36.71
C LYS A 108 1.22 12.32 36.16
N CYS A 109 1.35 13.19 35.17
CA CYS A 109 2.66 13.51 34.62
C CYS A 109 3.51 14.31 35.59
N SER A 110 4.82 14.00 35.62
CA SER A 110 5.79 14.76 36.40
C SER A 110 5.93 16.18 35.85
N SER A 111 6.46 17.11 36.66
CA SER A 111 6.84 18.45 36.18
C SER A 111 8.23 18.49 35.53
N LEU A 112 8.90 17.34 35.36
CA LEU A 112 10.27 17.27 34.87
C LEU A 112 10.31 17.46 33.36
N THR A 113 11.15 18.38 32.89
CA THR A 113 11.36 18.64 31.45
C THR A 113 12.43 17.75 30.83
N SER A 114 13.17 16.96 31.63
CA SER A 114 14.20 16.03 31.19
C SER A 114 14.26 14.80 32.11
N GLY A 115 14.72 13.65 31.60
CA GLY A 115 14.78 12.38 32.32
C GLY A 115 14.43 11.18 31.45
N SER A 116 14.29 9.98 32.04
CA SER A 116 13.92 8.74 31.33
C SER A 116 12.46 8.68 30.91
N TYR A 117 11.60 9.53 31.49
CA TYR A 117 10.19 9.68 31.14
C TYR A 117 9.74 11.11 31.44
N PRO A 118 10.12 12.09 30.61
CA PRO A 118 9.83 13.51 30.83
C PRO A 118 8.34 13.82 30.69
N LYS A 119 7.92 14.99 31.21
CA LYS A 119 6.54 15.49 31.15
C LYS A 119 5.94 15.39 29.75
N SER A 120 6.69 15.80 28.72
CA SER A 120 6.23 15.79 27.33
C SER A 120 5.94 14.40 26.78
N GLU A 121 6.73 13.40 27.17
CA GLU A 121 6.52 12.00 26.77
C GLU A 121 5.31 11.40 27.51
N CYS A 122 5.19 11.69 28.81
CA CYS A 122 4.03 11.29 29.60
C CYS A 122 2.72 11.91 29.10
N GLU A 123 2.68 13.22 28.84
CA GLU A 123 1.47 13.90 28.36
C GLU A 123 1.05 13.37 26.99
N LYS A 124 2.02 13.10 26.12
CA LYS A 124 1.79 12.44 24.84
C LYS A 124 1.17 11.06 25.02
N ASP A 125 1.74 10.25 25.90
CA ASP A 125 1.26 8.89 26.18
C ASP A 125 -0.17 8.88 26.77
N ILE A 126 -0.50 9.83 27.66
CA ILE A 126 -1.86 10.01 28.19
C ILE A 126 -2.82 10.45 27.07
N GLU A 127 -2.46 11.44 26.25
CA GLU A 127 -3.26 11.89 25.09
C GLU A 127 -3.56 10.72 24.14
N CYS A 128 -2.60 9.82 23.96
CA CYS A 128 -2.71 8.66 23.08
C CYS A 128 -3.47 7.47 23.69
N SER A 129 -3.82 7.49 24.98
CA SER A 129 -4.55 6.40 25.65
C SER A 129 -6.08 6.46 25.47
N VAL A 130 -6.61 7.62 25.06
CA VAL A 130 -8.06 7.91 24.96
C VAL A 130 -8.62 7.58 23.56
N TYR A 131 -7.80 7.69 22.52
CA TYR A 131 -8.15 7.34 21.15
C TYR A 131 -7.77 5.89 20.86
N PRO A 132 -8.31 5.23 19.80
CA PRO A 132 -7.58 4.14 19.19
C PRO A 132 -6.21 4.74 18.78
N ALA A 133 -5.17 4.45 19.56
CA ALA A 133 -3.86 5.12 19.53
C ALA A 133 -3.20 5.19 18.14
N SER A 134 -3.74 4.45 17.16
CA SER A 134 -3.31 4.38 15.76
C SER A 134 -3.91 5.45 14.83
N SER A 135 -4.82 6.32 15.28
CA SER A 135 -5.56 7.20 14.37
C SER A 135 -5.24 8.70 14.55
N TYR A 136 -4.87 9.18 15.74
CA TYR A 136 -4.53 10.59 15.95
C TYR A 136 -3.07 10.87 15.57
N PRO A 137 -2.74 11.86 14.70
CA PRO A 137 -1.40 12.07 14.15
C PRO A 137 -0.26 12.07 15.17
N LYS A 138 -0.45 12.74 16.31
CA LYS A 138 0.57 12.79 17.38
C LYS A 138 0.94 11.40 17.93
N CYS A 139 0.02 10.44 17.84
CA CYS A 139 0.14 9.10 18.40
C CYS A 139 0.65 8.06 17.40
N ILE A 140 0.73 8.40 16.11
CA ILE A 140 1.09 7.46 15.04
C ILE A 140 2.61 7.22 15.05
N LYS A 141 3.01 6.07 15.61
CA LYS A 141 4.41 5.61 15.63
C LYS A 141 4.76 4.72 14.42
N ILE A 142 3.78 4.01 13.87
CA ILE A 142 3.88 3.14 12.70
C ILE A 142 2.87 3.56 11.62
N PRO A 143 3.00 3.14 10.36
CA PRO A 143 1.97 3.36 9.35
C PRO A 143 0.59 2.97 9.87
N PRO A 144 -0.36 3.92 9.89
CA PRO A 144 -1.66 3.71 10.52
C PRO A 144 -2.41 2.56 9.84
N SER A 145 -3.26 1.87 10.60
CA SER A 145 -4.13 0.78 10.11
C SER A 145 -5.57 1.22 9.87
N SER A 146 -5.90 2.46 10.21
CA SER A 146 -7.17 3.13 9.97
C SER A 146 -6.88 4.52 9.43
N VAL A 147 -7.85 5.14 8.77
CA VAL A 147 -7.71 6.54 8.32
C VAL A 147 -7.26 7.44 9.49
N PRO A 148 -6.24 8.29 9.31
CA PRO A 148 -5.85 9.26 10.33
C PRO A 148 -7.01 10.22 10.63
N ILE A 149 -7.22 10.52 11.90
CA ILE A 149 -8.17 11.53 12.35
C ILE A 149 -7.52 12.89 12.13
N VAL A 150 -8.09 13.65 11.21
CA VAL A 150 -7.76 15.06 10.99
C VAL A 150 -8.93 15.87 11.50
N ASP A 151 -8.66 16.93 12.27
CA ASP A 151 -9.68 17.92 12.62
C ASP A 151 -10.02 18.71 11.35
N ILE A 152 -11.13 18.36 10.71
CA ILE A 152 -11.54 18.97 9.45
C ILE A 152 -12.43 20.16 9.76
N GLN A 153 -11.98 21.35 9.37
CA GLN A 153 -12.86 22.52 9.32
C GLN A 153 -13.66 22.44 8.01
N ASP A 154 -14.63 21.54 7.95
CA ASP A 154 -15.37 21.20 6.72
C ASP A 154 -16.33 22.31 6.23
N SER A 155 -16.71 23.24 7.11
CA SER A 155 -17.62 24.33 6.76
C SER A 155 -16.99 25.68 7.04
N ILE A 156 -16.90 26.52 6.00
CA ILE A 156 -17.06 27.96 6.20
C ILE A 156 -18.57 28.16 6.41
N ASP A 157 -18.96 28.60 7.60
CA ASP A 157 -20.27 29.21 7.85
C ASP A 157 -20.05 30.72 7.94
N PRO A 158 -19.87 31.41 6.80
CA PRO A 158 -19.73 32.83 6.84
C PRO A 158 -21.11 33.33 7.26
N THR A 159 -21.25 33.87 8.46
CA THR A 159 -22.51 34.43 8.99
C THR A 159 -23.04 35.64 8.17
N SER A 160 -22.60 35.82 6.92
CA SER A 160 -22.47 37.10 6.24
C SER A 160 -22.85 37.03 4.76
N THR A 161 -23.62 38.05 4.37
CA THR A 161 -23.79 38.70 3.07
C THR A 161 -23.32 37.96 1.80
N LYS A 162 -24.25 37.77 0.86
CA LYS A 162 -23.95 37.31 -0.51
C LYS A 162 -23.63 38.51 -1.40
N ASN A 163 -22.47 38.48 -2.04
CA ASN A 163 -22.04 39.47 -3.02
C ASN A 163 -22.05 38.83 -4.42
N ASP A 164 -23.07 39.17 -5.21
CA ASP A 164 -23.17 38.75 -6.61
C ASP A 164 -22.35 39.72 -7.48
N ILE A 165 -21.31 39.21 -8.14
CA ILE A 165 -20.52 40.05 -9.06
C ILE A 165 -21.39 40.44 -10.26
N VAL A 166 -21.53 41.74 -10.46
CA VAL A 166 -22.14 42.34 -11.65
C VAL A 166 -21.03 42.87 -12.53
N ILE A 167 -20.90 42.31 -13.73
CA ILE A 167 -19.91 42.75 -14.72
C ILE A 167 -20.52 43.89 -15.53
N THR A 168 -19.95 45.08 -15.38
CA THR A 168 -20.26 46.26 -16.18
C THR A 168 -19.24 46.43 -17.30
N ASP A 169 -19.61 47.12 -18.38
CA ASP A 169 -18.77 47.25 -19.58
C ASP A 169 -17.41 47.93 -19.31
N ASP A 170 -17.32 48.78 -18.29
CA ASP A 170 -16.10 49.47 -17.85
C ASP A 170 -15.08 48.53 -17.18
N LYS A 171 -15.52 47.41 -16.62
CA LYS A 171 -14.63 46.39 -16.02
C LYS A 171 -14.11 45.37 -17.03
N ARG A 172 -14.60 45.43 -18.27
CA ARG A 172 -14.24 44.50 -19.33
C ARG A 172 -13.18 45.11 -20.23
N ASP A 173 -12.08 44.38 -20.41
CA ASP A 173 -11.09 44.75 -21.42
C ASP A 173 -11.70 44.56 -22.82
N ILE A 174 -11.74 45.64 -23.61
CA ILE A 174 -12.42 45.68 -24.92
C ILE A 174 -11.75 44.73 -25.94
N VAL A 175 -10.46 44.43 -25.77
CA VAL A 175 -9.67 43.65 -26.73
C VAL A 175 -9.71 42.16 -26.41
N SER A 176 -9.51 41.80 -25.16
CA SER A 176 -9.38 40.41 -24.68
C SER A 176 -10.68 39.84 -24.11
N GLY A 177 -11.64 40.71 -23.77
CA GLY A 177 -12.93 40.34 -23.20
C GLY A 177 -12.86 39.88 -21.75
N VAL A 178 -11.70 40.00 -21.08
CA VAL A 178 -11.49 39.59 -19.69
C VAL A 178 -12.03 40.64 -18.71
N VAL A 179 -12.31 40.21 -17.49
CA VAL A 179 -12.75 41.05 -16.37
C VAL A 179 -11.58 41.15 -15.39
N LYS A 180 -11.18 42.36 -15.00
CA LYS A 180 -9.99 42.59 -14.17
C LYS A 180 -10.36 42.98 -12.74
N ASP A 181 -9.61 42.42 -11.78
CA ASP A 181 -9.56 42.77 -10.36
C ASP A 181 -10.92 42.82 -9.64
N THR A 182 -11.95 42.18 -10.20
CA THR A 182 -13.33 42.36 -9.75
C THR A 182 -13.65 41.50 -8.53
N ILE A 183 -12.99 40.34 -8.40
CA ILE A 183 -13.08 39.54 -7.17
C ILE A 183 -12.25 40.22 -6.08
N ASN A 184 -11.04 40.68 -6.39
CA ASN A 184 -10.16 41.32 -5.42
C ASN A 184 -10.78 42.58 -4.81
N GLU A 185 -11.45 43.42 -5.61
CA GLU A 185 -12.19 44.59 -5.12
C GLU A 185 -13.22 44.24 -4.02
N VAL A 186 -13.87 43.07 -4.11
CA VAL A 186 -14.82 42.63 -3.07
C VAL A 186 -14.07 42.18 -1.81
N LEU A 187 -12.95 41.49 -1.97
CA LEU A 187 -12.12 41.02 -0.86
C LEU A 187 -11.50 42.16 -0.05
N GLU A 188 -11.18 43.30 -0.68
CA GLU A 188 -10.62 44.48 0.01
C GLU A 188 -11.63 45.21 0.91
N ASN A 189 -12.93 45.06 0.62
CA ASN A 189 -14.00 45.82 1.29
C ASN A 189 -14.75 45.00 2.34
N GLU A 190 -14.57 43.69 2.37
CA GLU A 190 -15.28 42.77 3.24
C GLU A 190 -14.30 41.99 4.11
N THR A 191 -14.78 41.44 5.22
CA THR A 191 -14.01 40.49 6.05
C THR A 191 -14.57 39.08 5.93
N GLN A 192 -15.86 38.96 5.61
CA GLN A 192 -16.51 37.68 5.38
C GLN A 192 -17.65 37.85 4.37
N CYS A 193 -17.66 37.06 3.31
CA CYS A 193 -18.79 37.02 2.37
C CYS A 193 -18.76 35.80 1.44
N ILE A 194 -19.89 35.54 0.79
CA ILE A 194 -20.00 34.61 -0.33
C ILE A 194 -19.98 35.42 -1.63
N ILE A 195 -18.92 35.30 -2.40
CA ILE A 195 -18.75 35.91 -3.72
C ILE A 195 -19.28 34.93 -4.77
N THR A 196 -20.30 35.34 -5.52
CA THR A 196 -20.88 34.52 -6.58
C THR A 196 -20.60 35.14 -7.95
N THR A 197 -19.95 34.39 -8.84
CA THR A 197 -19.47 34.91 -10.12
C THR A 197 -20.29 34.41 -11.32
N PRO A 198 -20.59 35.27 -12.30
CA PRO A 198 -21.14 34.84 -13.59
C PRO A 198 -20.28 33.77 -14.26
N ARG A 199 -20.97 32.82 -14.90
CA ARG A 199 -20.39 31.75 -15.72
C ARG A 199 -19.84 32.27 -17.05
N ASN A 200 -19.01 31.47 -17.71
CA ASN A 200 -18.45 31.80 -19.03
C ASN A 200 -17.65 33.11 -19.03
N GLU A 201 -16.97 33.44 -17.93
CA GLU A 201 -16.16 34.65 -17.78
C GLU A 201 -14.74 34.31 -17.39
N ILE A 202 -13.81 35.22 -17.72
CA ILE A 202 -12.39 35.14 -17.37
C ILE A 202 -12.12 36.28 -16.40
N TYR A 203 -11.74 35.95 -15.17
CA TYR A 203 -11.35 36.87 -14.11
C TYR A 203 -9.82 36.89 -14.04
N GLU A 204 -9.22 38.01 -14.44
CA GLU A 204 -7.81 38.27 -14.26
C GLU A 204 -7.60 39.00 -12.94
N GLU A 205 -6.95 38.33 -11.98
CA GLU A 205 -6.78 38.84 -10.62
C GLU A 205 -5.28 38.82 -10.25
N GLU A 206 -4.86 39.76 -9.39
CA GLU A 206 -3.52 39.77 -8.79
C GLU A 206 -3.57 40.00 -7.28
N ASN A 207 -2.64 39.35 -6.56
CA ASN A 207 -2.34 39.63 -5.16
C ASN A 207 -3.57 39.68 -4.21
N MET A 208 -4.46 38.69 -4.31
CA MET A 208 -5.60 38.55 -3.40
C MET A 208 -5.12 38.04 -2.04
N ASN A 209 -5.37 38.80 -0.97
CA ASN A 209 -4.86 38.53 0.37
C ASN A 209 -5.97 38.19 1.37
N ILE A 210 -6.00 36.94 1.82
CA ILE A 210 -6.93 36.43 2.84
C ILE A 210 -6.14 36.27 4.14
N GLY A 211 -6.31 37.23 5.05
CA GLY A 211 -5.51 37.38 6.25
C GLY A 211 -6.29 37.11 7.54
N GLN A 212 -5.97 37.88 8.58
CA GLN A 212 -6.53 37.70 9.92
C GLN A 212 -8.06 37.83 9.89
N ASP A 213 -8.76 36.82 10.41
CA ASP A 213 -10.22 36.76 10.56
C ASP A 213 -11.02 36.88 9.25
N HIS A 214 -10.34 36.77 8.10
CA HIS A 214 -10.99 36.80 6.79
C HIS A 214 -11.61 35.43 6.45
N GLN A 215 -12.87 35.40 5.99
CA GLN A 215 -13.57 34.17 5.59
C GLN A 215 -14.35 34.33 4.28
N PHE A 216 -13.87 33.73 3.19
CA PHE A 216 -14.47 33.93 1.88
C PHE A 216 -14.82 32.62 1.18
N VAL A 217 -15.97 32.62 0.50
CA VAL A 217 -16.35 31.59 -0.46
C VAL A 217 -16.50 32.22 -1.82
N ILE A 218 -15.61 31.87 -2.76
CA ILE A 218 -15.69 32.27 -4.17
C ILE A 218 -16.29 31.11 -4.96
N LYS A 219 -17.50 31.27 -5.48
CA LYS A 219 -18.19 30.21 -6.21
C LYS A 219 -18.85 30.69 -7.50
N SER A 220 -19.00 29.80 -8.46
CA SER A 220 -19.78 30.08 -9.66
C SER A 220 -21.28 30.14 -9.35
N GLN A 221 -22.03 30.98 -10.07
CA GLN A 221 -23.50 30.94 -10.08
C GLN A 221 -24.00 29.53 -10.46
N THR A 222 -25.09 29.08 -9.83
CA THR A 222 -25.74 27.79 -10.14
C THR A 222 -26.25 27.79 -11.58
N PRO A 223 -26.16 26.68 -12.35
CA PRO A 223 -26.69 26.67 -13.71
C PRO A 223 -28.20 26.91 -13.68
N SER A 224 -28.71 27.76 -14.56
CA SER A 224 -30.15 27.77 -14.83
C SER A 224 -30.54 26.53 -15.63
N VAL A 225 -31.80 26.10 -15.51
CA VAL A 225 -32.31 24.91 -16.21
C VAL A 225 -32.08 25.08 -17.73
N GLY A 226 -31.27 24.21 -18.33
CA GLY A 226 -30.95 24.22 -19.76
C GLY A 226 -29.58 24.81 -20.14
N THR A 227 -28.76 25.30 -19.19
CA THR A 227 -27.39 25.76 -19.49
C THR A 227 -26.42 24.58 -19.65
N PRO A 228 -25.54 24.55 -20.68
CA PRO A 228 -24.51 23.53 -20.81
C PRO A 228 -23.56 23.50 -19.60
N SER A 229 -23.22 22.30 -19.12
CA SER A 229 -22.34 22.08 -17.97
C SER A 229 -20.89 22.56 -18.15
N ASN A 230 -20.50 23.03 -19.33
CA ASN A 230 -19.11 23.25 -19.76
C ASN A 230 -18.67 24.73 -19.75
N GLN A 231 -19.23 25.56 -18.86
CA GLN A 231 -18.95 27.00 -18.82
C GLN A 231 -18.56 27.46 -17.41
N GLN A 232 -17.56 26.79 -16.82
CA GLN A 232 -16.97 27.24 -15.56
C GLN A 232 -16.30 28.61 -15.74
N PRO A 233 -16.39 29.51 -14.75
CA PRO A 233 -15.57 30.70 -14.71
C PRO A 233 -14.09 30.33 -14.62
N ILE A 234 -13.25 31.17 -15.21
CA ILE A 234 -11.79 31.02 -15.21
C ILE A 234 -11.20 32.06 -14.26
N LEU A 235 -10.33 31.62 -13.37
CA LEU A 235 -9.45 32.48 -12.59
C LEU A 235 -8.06 32.42 -13.22
N GLN A 236 -7.59 33.54 -13.76
CA GLN A 236 -6.30 33.68 -14.44
C GLN A 236 -5.46 34.75 -13.75
N PRO A 237 -4.12 34.62 -13.70
CA PRO A 237 -3.27 35.68 -13.16
C PRO A 237 -3.34 36.94 -14.04
N ASN A 238 -3.54 38.11 -13.42
CA ASN A 238 -3.36 39.41 -14.08
C ASN A 238 -1.86 39.70 -14.25
N GLN A 239 -1.31 39.46 -15.44
CA GLN A 239 0.13 39.59 -15.70
C GLN A 239 0.48 40.93 -16.32
N LYS A 240 1.21 41.75 -15.57
CA LYS A 240 1.70 43.06 -16.03
C LYS A 240 2.71 42.92 -17.16
N THR A 241 2.72 43.91 -18.06
CA THR A 241 3.72 44.03 -19.13
C THR A 241 4.59 45.28 -18.94
N ASP A 242 5.84 45.23 -19.37
CA ASP A 242 6.72 46.39 -19.45
C ASP A 242 6.34 47.32 -20.61
N SER A 243 7.10 48.42 -20.77
CA SER A 243 6.87 49.40 -21.84
C SER A 243 7.06 48.84 -23.25
N ASP A 244 7.76 47.71 -23.38
CA ASP A 244 8.01 47.02 -24.65
C ASP A 244 6.97 45.91 -24.91
N GLY A 245 6.00 45.73 -23.99
CA GLY A 245 4.95 44.72 -24.08
C GLY A 245 5.35 43.32 -23.60
N ASN A 246 6.53 43.17 -23.00
CA ASN A 246 6.96 41.88 -22.44
C ASN A 246 6.33 41.67 -21.07
N LYS A 247 5.88 40.44 -20.77
CA LYS A 247 5.33 40.11 -19.45
C LYS A 247 6.40 40.17 -18.37
N ILE A 248 6.06 40.81 -17.26
CA ILE A 248 6.92 40.99 -16.09
C ILE A 248 6.76 39.77 -15.17
N ASN A 249 7.87 39.33 -14.56
CA ASN A 249 7.83 38.28 -13.54
C ASN A 249 7.00 38.76 -12.32
N PRO A 250 5.95 38.02 -11.90
CA PRO A 250 5.17 38.38 -10.72
C PRO A 250 6.05 38.38 -9.45
N LYS A 251 5.72 39.27 -8.52
CA LYS A 251 6.41 39.39 -7.22
C LYS A 251 5.73 38.61 -6.12
N ASP A 252 4.42 38.37 -6.28
CA ASP A 252 3.55 37.78 -5.29
C ASP A 252 2.71 36.66 -5.93
N PRO A 253 2.21 35.70 -5.13
CA PRO A 253 1.18 34.76 -5.58
C PRO A 253 -0.08 35.46 -6.07
N VAL A 254 -0.90 34.76 -6.87
CA VAL A 254 -2.24 35.27 -7.23
C VAL A 254 -3.12 35.35 -5.99
N ILE A 255 -3.07 34.32 -5.14
CA ILE A 255 -3.82 34.26 -3.88
C ILE A 255 -2.89 33.84 -2.75
N SER A 256 -2.92 34.60 -1.66
CA SER A 256 -2.26 34.26 -0.40
C SER A 256 -3.27 34.13 0.74
N VAL A 257 -3.30 32.97 1.40
CA VAL A 257 -4.08 32.70 2.61
C VAL A 257 -3.13 32.55 3.78
N SER A 258 -3.24 33.40 4.79
CA SER A 258 -2.26 33.48 5.89
C SER A 258 -2.94 33.72 7.24
N LYS A 259 -2.15 33.71 8.32
CA LYS A 259 -2.68 33.83 9.70
C LYS A 259 -3.79 32.80 9.93
N ASN A 260 -5.01 33.19 10.30
CA ASN A 260 -6.17 32.31 10.43
C ASN A 260 -7.21 32.54 9.32
N GLY A 261 -6.79 33.10 8.18
CA GLY A 261 -7.66 33.34 7.03
C GLY A 261 -8.20 32.04 6.43
N ASP A 262 -9.43 32.10 5.94
CA ASP A 262 -10.15 30.95 5.44
C ASP A 262 -10.76 31.21 4.04
N LEU A 263 -10.35 30.42 3.05
CA LEU A 263 -10.77 30.59 1.66
C LEU A 263 -11.30 29.29 1.06
N GLN A 264 -12.47 29.37 0.44
CA GLN A 264 -13.00 28.33 -0.46
C GLN A 264 -13.14 28.86 -1.89
N ILE A 265 -12.68 28.06 -2.85
CA ILE A 265 -12.88 28.27 -4.30
C ILE A 265 -13.67 27.09 -4.84
N GLU A 266 -14.81 27.37 -5.47
CA GLU A 266 -15.76 26.37 -5.93
C GLU A 266 -16.17 26.53 -7.40
N GLY A 267 -15.92 25.51 -8.21
CA GLY A 267 -16.38 25.42 -9.59
C GLY A 267 -15.60 26.29 -10.59
N PHE A 268 -14.31 26.53 -10.34
CA PHE A 268 -13.44 27.34 -11.20
C PHE A 268 -12.40 26.50 -11.95
N THR A 269 -12.03 26.96 -13.14
CA THR A 269 -10.73 26.61 -13.73
C THR A 269 -9.69 27.65 -13.31
N VAL A 270 -8.62 27.22 -12.63
CA VAL A 270 -7.51 28.07 -12.18
C VAL A 270 -6.32 27.90 -13.12
N ILE A 271 -5.85 29.01 -13.68
CA ILE A 271 -4.77 29.03 -14.69
C ILE A 271 -3.43 29.36 -14.04
N HIS A 272 -2.37 28.73 -14.53
CA HIS A 272 -1.00 29.04 -14.13
C HIS A 272 -0.48 30.35 -14.76
N PHE A 273 0.54 30.96 -14.18
CA PHE A 273 1.31 32.03 -14.83
C PHE A 273 1.84 31.63 -16.21
N ASP A 274 1.78 32.56 -17.17
CA ASP A 274 2.31 32.46 -18.53
C ASP A 274 3.76 32.99 -18.65
N VAL A 275 4.45 33.14 -17.53
CA VAL A 275 5.87 33.51 -17.46
C VAL A 275 6.61 32.58 -16.49
N LYS A 276 7.93 32.50 -16.64
CA LYS A 276 8.78 31.88 -15.63
C LYS A 276 8.74 32.70 -14.35
N THR A 277 8.45 32.03 -13.25
CA THR A 277 8.38 32.63 -11.93
C THR A 277 8.68 31.59 -10.86
N ASP A 278 9.08 32.06 -9.68
CA ASP A 278 9.18 31.28 -8.45
C ASP A 278 7.90 31.37 -7.61
N GLN A 279 6.96 32.25 -7.98
CA GLN A 279 5.73 32.46 -7.24
C GLN A 279 4.70 31.35 -7.53
N PRO A 280 4.12 30.75 -6.49
CA PRO A 280 3.00 29.82 -6.67
C PRO A 280 1.74 30.58 -7.09
N VAL A 281 0.77 29.88 -7.70
CA VAL A 281 -0.53 30.51 -8.00
C VAL A 281 -1.31 30.74 -6.69
N LEU A 282 -1.44 29.70 -5.87
CA LEU A 282 -2.09 29.72 -4.57
C LEU A 282 -1.06 29.43 -3.48
N LYS A 283 -1.01 30.26 -2.44
CA LYS A 283 -0.10 30.10 -1.29
C LYS A 283 -0.87 30.06 0.02
N THR A 284 -0.55 29.12 0.90
CA THR A 284 -1.04 29.11 2.29
C THR A 284 0.11 29.13 3.30
N THR A 285 -0.05 29.91 4.38
CA THR A 285 0.92 30.00 5.51
C THR A 285 0.21 30.05 6.86
N ASP A 286 0.99 29.94 7.94
CA ASP A 286 0.52 30.01 9.33
C ASP A 286 -0.59 29.00 9.65
N ASP A 287 -1.76 29.47 10.07
CA ASP A 287 -2.93 28.66 10.37
C ASP A 287 -4.00 28.78 9.25
N GLY A 288 -3.61 29.26 8.06
CA GLY A 288 -4.51 29.52 6.94
C GLY A 288 -5.11 28.24 6.34
N ILE A 289 -6.34 28.33 5.85
CA ILE A 289 -7.13 27.21 5.35
C ILE A 289 -7.57 27.46 3.91
N LEU A 290 -7.35 26.46 3.03
CA LEU A 290 -7.73 26.53 1.62
C LEU A 290 -8.61 25.34 1.24
N ARG A 291 -9.82 25.61 0.71
CA ARG A 291 -10.73 24.61 0.15
C ARG A 291 -10.88 24.80 -1.34
N LEU A 292 -10.68 23.72 -2.08
CA LEU A 292 -10.80 23.64 -3.53
C LEU A 292 -11.86 22.59 -3.87
N ILE A 293 -13.00 23.04 -4.38
CA ILE A 293 -14.15 22.18 -4.69
C ILE A 293 -14.48 22.32 -6.18
N ASP A 294 -14.56 21.21 -6.90
CA ASP A 294 -14.84 21.22 -8.36
C ASP A 294 -13.87 22.10 -9.17
N VAL A 295 -12.60 22.15 -8.73
CA VAL A 295 -11.56 23.01 -9.33
C VAL A 295 -10.76 22.25 -10.39
N ILE A 296 -10.48 22.91 -11.52
CA ILE A 296 -9.57 22.42 -12.56
C ILE A 296 -8.31 23.29 -12.58
N PHE A 297 -7.13 22.70 -12.43
CA PHE A 297 -5.86 23.39 -12.68
C PHE A 297 -5.40 23.19 -14.13
N SER A 298 -5.05 24.28 -14.82
CA SER A 298 -4.64 24.28 -16.24
C SER A 298 -3.41 25.17 -16.46
N SER A 299 -2.50 24.76 -17.34
CA SER A 299 -1.35 25.57 -17.75
C SER A 299 -1.65 26.54 -18.89
N ASP A 300 -2.61 26.19 -19.76
CA ASP A 300 -2.94 26.98 -20.94
C ASP A 300 -3.76 28.21 -20.57
N GLN A 301 -3.42 29.34 -21.18
CA GLN A 301 -4.16 30.59 -21.02
C GLN A 301 -5.53 30.52 -21.69
N ARG A 302 -6.38 31.47 -21.36
CA ARG A 302 -7.74 31.59 -21.90
C ARG A 302 -7.96 33.00 -22.43
N GLU A 303 -8.65 33.09 -23.56
CA GLU A 303 -9.11 34.34 -24.14
C GLU A 303 -10.60 34.23 -24.45
N LYS A 304 -11.33 35.35 -24.38
CA LYS A 304 -12.76 35.39 -24.67
C LYS A 304 -13.01 36.26 -25.91
N LYS A 305 -13.45 35.64 -27.00
CA LYS A 305 -13.81 36.33 -28.26
C LYS A 305 -15.22 35.95 -28.68
N ASN A 306 -16.04 36.94 -29.03
CA ASN A 306 -17.44 36.74 -29.43
C ASN A 306 -18.25 35.88 -28.44
N ASN A 307 -18.03 36.10 -27.13
CA ASN A 307 -18.64 35.35 -26.03
C ASN A 307 -18.26 33.86 -25.94
N ILE A 308 -17.22 33.42 -26.66
CA ILE A 308 -16.67 32.07 -26.62
C ILE A 308 -15.30 32.14 -25.95
N ILE A 309 -15.10 31.33 -24.92
CA ILE A 309 -13.81 31.13 -24.29
C ILE A 309 -13.04 30.08 -25.10
N THR A 310 -11.82 30.41 -25.49
CA THR A 310 -10.92 29.50 -26.22
C THR A 310 -9.61 29.32 -25.48
N SER A 311 -9.03 28.12 -25.56
CA SER A 311 -7.67 27.86 -25.07
C SER A 311 -6.65 28.57 -25.96
N LYS A 312 -5.67 29.22 -25.33
CA LYS A 312 -4.46 29.71 -25.96
C LYS A 312 -3.28 28.99 -25.33
N GLN A 313 -2.48 28.33 -26.16
CA GLN A 313 -1.28 27.67 -25.70
C GLN A 313 -0.40 28.68 -24.94
N SER A 314 0.01 28.28 -23.74
CA SER A 314 0.90 29.09 -22.92
C SER A 314 2.21 29.38 -23.67
N GLU A 315 2.70 30.62 -23.60
CA GLU A 315 4.04 30.98 -24.09
C GLU A 315 5.12 30.19 -23.34
N GLU A 316 4.87 29.90 -22.06
CA GLU A 316 5.69 29.02 -21.24
C GLU A 316 5.08 27.62 -21.12
N THR A 317 5.56 26.69 -21.95
CA THR A 317 5.10 25.29 -21.96
C THR A 317 5.59 24.47 -20.77
N THR A 318 6.57 24.98 -20.01
CA THR A 318 7.11 24.36 -18.80
C THR A 318 7.00 25.32 -17.61
N LYS A 319 6.54 24.85 -16.45
CA LYS A 319 6.33 25.67 -15.25
C LYS A 319 7.45 25.44 -14.22
N GLN A 320 7.90 26.52 -13.57
CA GLN A 320 8.98 26.51 -12.56
C GLN A 320 8.50 26.79 -11.12
N SER A 321 7.20 26.97 -10.94
CA SER A 321 6.55 27.13 -9.65
C SER A 321 5.29 26.25 -9.58
N PRO A 322 4.76 25.96 -8.38
CA PRO A 322 3.59 25.12 -8.22
C PRO A 322 2.28 25.90 -8.45
N PHE A 323 1.21 25.17 -8.77
CA PHE A 323 -0.15 25.71 -8.61
C PHE A 323 -0.44 26.03 -7.14
N VAL A 324 -0.08 25.11 -6.24
CA VAL A 324 -0.33 25.25 -4.80
C VAL A 324 0.94 25.06 -4.01
N TYR A 325 1.31 26.07 -3.23
CA TYR A 325 2.30 25.96 -2.17
C TYR A 325 1.59 26.09 -0.81
N ALA A 326 1.55 25.02 -0.03
CA ALA A 326 0.86 25.00 1.25
C ALA A 326 1.83 24.80 2.41
N SER A 327 1.81 25.73 3.35
CA SER A 327 2.46 25.65 4.66
C SER A 327 1.52 26.07 5.80
N GLY A 328 0.25 26.35 5.47
CA GLY A 328 -0.82 26.66 6.42
C GLY A 328 -1.37 25.43 7.15
N LYS A 329 -2.44 25.61 7.92
CA LYS A 329 -3.06 24.55 8.75
C LYS A 329 -3.67 23.42 7.92
N GLN A 330 -4.43 23.76 6.88
CA GLN A 330 -5.25 22.77 6.20
C GLN A 330 -5.50 23.11 4.73
N VAL A 331 -5.46 22.06 3.90
CA VAL A 331 -5.91 22.11 2.51
C VAL A 331 -6.95 21.02 2.30
N ILE A 332 -8.07 21.35 1.65
CA ILE A 332 -9.13 20.41 1.29
C ILE A 332 -9.31 20.47 -0.22
N MET A 333 -9.28 19.30 -0.87
CA MET A 333 -9.47 19.14 -2.30
C MET A 333 -10.60 18.14 -2.54
N SER A 334 -11.71 18.60 -3.11
CA SER A 334 -12.84 17.76 -3.49
C SER A 334 -13.14 17.91 -4.97
N ASN A 335 -13.12 16.79 -5.70
CA ASN A 335 -13.33 16.76 -7.16
C ASN A 335 -12.39 17.70 -7.93
N VAL A 336 -11.10 17.70 -7.55
CA VAL A 336 -10.08 18.53 -8.19
C VAL A 336 -9.44 17.77 -9.37
N THR A 337 -9.25 18.44 -10.51
CA THR A 337 -8.51 17.88 -11.65
C THR A 337 -7.29 18.73 -11.98
N VAL A 338 -6.11 18.14 -11.98
CA VAL A 338 -4.89 18.75 -12.51
C VAL A 338 -4.67 18.26 -13.93
N GLN A 339 -4.79 19.16 -14.91
CA GLN A 339 -4.58 18.86 -16.32
C GLN A 339 -3.08 18.63 -16.64
N PRO A 340 -2.77 18.05 -17.82
CA PRO A 340 -1.39 17.86 -18.26
C PRO A 340 -0.55 19.13 -18.18
N VAL A 341 0.60 19.03 -17.52
CA VAL A 341 1.54 20.12 -17.32
C VAL A 341 2.93 19.53 -17.09
N THR A 342 3.95 20.20 -17.65
CA THR A 342 5.35 19.85 -17.42
C THR A 342 5.96 20.81 -16.42
N PHE A 343 6.52 20.28 -15.33
CA PHE A 343 7.25 21.06 -14.33
C PHE A 343 8.77 20.89 -14.50
N MET A 344 9.50 21.99 -14.26
CA MET A 344 10.96 22.02 -14.21
C MET A 344 11.40 22.52 -12.83
N ASN A 345 12.21 21.72 -12.14
CA ASN A 345 12.77 22.04 -10.82
C ASN A 345 11.73 22.37 -9.72
N CYS A 346 10.47 21.95 -9.89
CA CYS A 346 9.40 22.13 -8.92
C CYS A 346 8.37 20.99 -9.03
N GLY A 347 7.46 20.92 -8.06
CA GLY A 347 6.25 20.10 -8.14
C GLY A 347 5.03 20.95 -8.46
N GLY A 348 3.95 20.33 -8.92
CA GLY A 348 2.70 21.05 -9.19
C GLY A 348 1.92 21.40 -7.93
N ILE A 349 2.04 20.57 -6.89
CA ILE A 349 1.55 20.84 -5.55
C ILE A 349 2.68 20.56 -4.57
N VAL A 350 2.94 21.51 -3.68
CA VAL A 350 4.01 21.43 -2.68
C VAL A 350 3.41 21.69 -1.31
N LEU A 351 3.46 20.70 -0.44
CA LEU A 351 3.11 20.82 0.98
C LEU A 351 4.40 20.84 1.81
N ASN A 352 4.59 21.88 2.60
CA ASN A 352 5.78 22.10 3.42
C ASN A 352 5.40 22.58 4.82
N GLY A 353 5.13 21.62 5.70
CA GLY A 353 4.62 21.83 7.05
C GLY A 353 5.75 21.82 8.05
N SER A 354 6.33 22.99 8.33
CA SER A 354 7.50 23.11 9.20
C SER A 354 7.23 22.74 10.66
N LYS A 355 5.97 22.81 11.12
CA LYS A 355 5.58 22.44 12.48
C LYS A 355 5.35 20.92 12.64
N GLY A 356 5.29 20.16 11.55
CA GLY A 356 5.08 18.71 11.57
C GLY A 356 3.65 18.26 11.27
N PRO A 357 3.44 16.95 11.02
CA PRO A 357 2.20 16.38 10.51
C PRO A 357 1.00 16.53 11.46
N GLU A 358 1.23 16.87 12.72
CA GLU A 358 0.18 17.13 13.71
C GLU A 358 -0.46 18.53 13.61
N TYR A 359 0.15 19.46 12.88
CA TYR A 359 -0.36 20.83 12.70
C TYR A 359 -0.83 21.12 11.28
N HIS A 360 -0.44 20.28 10.32
CA HIS A 360 -0.65 20.52 8.90
C HIS A 360 -1.35 19.33 8.26
N SER A 361 -2.42 19.60 7.49
CA SER A 361 -3.21 18.54 6.87
C SER A 361 -3.61 18.80 5.43
N LEU A 362 -3.70 17.72 4.64
CA LEU A 362 -4.34 17.71 3.33
C LEU A 362 -5.39 16.58 3.29
N ILE A 363 -6.62 16.92 2.92
CA ILE A 363 -7.66 15.94 2.60
C ILE A 363 -8.00 16.08 1.12
N ALA A 364 -7.78 15.03 0.35
CA ALA A 364 -8.05 15.00 -1.08
C ALA A 364 -9.01 13.85 -1.41
N SER A 365 -10.16 14.17 -2.00
CA SER A 365 -11.18 13.21 -2.39
C SER A 365 -11.61 13.41 -3.84
N ASN A 366 -11.72 12.30 -4.58
CA ASN A 366 -12.12 12.32 -5.99
C ASN A 366 -11.22 13.20 -6.87
N THR A 367 -9.91 13.21 -6.58
CA THR A 367 -8.93 14.06 -7.27
C THR A 367 -8.26 13.32 -8.42
N LYS A 368 -7.96 14.02 -9.52
CA LYS A 368 -7.28 13.44 -10.70
C LYS A 368 -6.05 14.25 -11.06
N PHE A 369 -4.90 13.59 -11.09
CA PHE A 369 -3.64 14.13 -11.59
C PHE A 369 -3.34 13.46 -12.94
N ILE A 370 -3.39 14.21 -14.03
CA ILE A 370 -3.33 13.69 -15.40
C ILE A 370 -2.07 14.19 -16.09
N GLN A 371 -1.21 13.26 -16.51
CA GLN A 371 0.04 13.51 -17.25
C GLN A 371 0.88 14.63 -16.66
N ILE A 372 1.08 14.62 -15.34
CA ILE A 372 1.99 15.57 -14.70
C ILE A 372 3.40 15.10 -14.99
N GLN A 373 3.96 15.69 -16.04
CA GLN A 373 5.29 15.38 -16.52
C GLN A 373 6.30 16.29 -15.85
N ARG A 374 7.54 15.82 -15.89
CA ARG A 374 8.70 16.58 -15.46
C ARG A 374 9.75 16.47 -16.53
N ASN A 375 10.55 17.50 -16.67
CA ASN A 375 11.76 17.38 -17.47
C ASN A 375 12.66 16.33 -16.83
N GLU A 376 13.27 15.49 -17.68
CA GLU A 376 14.14 14.40 -17.27
C GLU A 376 15.17 14.87 -16.21
N GLY A 377 15.21 14.17 -15.07
CA GLY A 377 16.13 14.46 -13.95
C GLY A 377 15.65 15.45 -12.87
N ASN A 378 14.46 16.05 -12.92
CA ASN A 378 14.20 17.31 -12.18
C ASN A 378 13.30 17.33 -10.90
N GLY A 379 13.35 16.45 -9.88
CA GLY A 379 12.48 16.54 -8.64
C GLY A 379 11.22 15.62 -8.51
N ASN A 380 10.04 16.11 -8.05
CA ASN A 380 8.78 15.34 -7.94
C ASN A 380 7.53 16.15 -8.37
N ALA A 381 6.43 15.51 -8.80
CA ALA A 381 5.17 16.16 -9.21
C ALA A 381 4.32 16.62 -8.02
N LEU A 382 4.32 15.84 -6.93
CA LEU A 382 3.73 16.19 -5.65
C LEU A 382 4.78 16.03 -4.56
N VAL A 383 4.96 17.05 -3.74
CA VAL A 383 5.91 17.04 -2.62
C VAL A 383 5.14 17.22 -1.32
N MET A 384 5.35 16.32 -0.37
CA MET A 384 4.69 16.34 0.94
C MET A 384 5.72 16.23 2.04
N ILE A 385 5.88 17.30 2.81
CA ILE A 385 6.84 17.37 3.91
C ILE A 385 6.12 17.85 5.17
N GLY A 386 6.13 17.06 6.25
CA GLY A 386 5.56 17.47 7.53
C GLY A 386 4.03 17.61 7.54
N PHE A 387 3.30 16.81 6.77
CA PHE A 387 1.83 16.87 6.70
C PHE A 387 1.18 15.52 7.08
N THR A 388 -0.02 15.57 7.65
CA THR A 388 -0.96 14.43 7.62
C THR A 388 -1.82 14.52 6.38
N VAL A 389 -1.77 13.50 5.51
CA VAL A 389 -2.41 13.54 4.19
C VAL A 389 -3.31 12.34 4.01
N THR A 390 -4.53 12.57 3.54
CA THR A 390 -5.48 11.52 3.15
C THR A 390 -5.88 11.70 1.70
N PHE A 391 -5.71 10.65 0.90
CA PHE A 391 -6.25 10.54 -0.45
C PHE A 391 -7.36 9.49 -0.48
N ALA A 392 -8.52 9.87 -1.00
CA ALA A 392 -9.65 8.98 -1.25
C ALA A 392 -10.09 9.08 -2.72
N TYR A 393 -10.32 7.95 -3.38
CA TYR A 393 -10.80 7.91 -4.78
C TYR A 393 -9.97 8.76 -5.74
N THR A 394 -8.64 8.76 -5.57
CA THR A 394 -7.72 9.63 -6.31
C THR A 394 -6.99 8.85 -7.40
N SER A 395 -6.65 9.48 -8.52
CA SER A 395 -5.83 8.85 -9.57
C SER A 395 -4.62 9.70 -9.95
N PHE A 396 -3.44 9.08 -9.96
CA PHE A 396 -2.20 9.63 -10.48
C PHE A 396 -1.84 8.89 -11.78
N ASN A 397 -2.07 9.56 -12.90
CA ASN A 397 -1.94 8.98 -14.23
C ASN A 397 -0.78 9.68 -14.95
N GLY A 398 0.31 8.97 -15.24
CA GLY A 398 1.39 9.47 -16.08
C GLY A 398 1.17 9.17 -17.56
N THR A 399 2.26 9.23 -18.33
CA THR A 399 2.29 8.88 -19.75
C THR A 399 3.10 7.62 -20.00
N THR A 400 2.50 6.64 -20.67
CA THR A 400 3.21 5.49 -21.21
C THR A 400 3.88 5.88 -22.54
N SER A 401 5.01 6.59 -22.49
CA SER A 401 5.82 6.83 -23.69
C SER A 401 7.03 5.90 -23.67
N THR A 402 6.95 4.79 -24.39
CA THR A 402 8.08 3.90 -24.66
C THR A 402 8.92 4.47 -25.80
N THR A 403 9.56 5.62 -25.60
CA THR A 403 10.58 6.09 -26.54
C THR A 403 11.84 5.28 -26.30
N LYS A 404 12.27 4.54 -27.34
CA LYS A 404 13.52 3.79 -27.36
C LYS A 404 14.67 4.78 -27.50
N THR A 405 15.54 4.86 -26.52
CA THR A 405 16.80 5.59 -26.61
C THR A 405 17.92 4.59 -26.95
N ASN A 406 18.83 4.99 -27.84
CA ASN A 406 20.02 4.19 -28.17
C ASN A 406 21.19 4.48 -27.20
N GLU A 407 20.95 5.18 -26.10
CA GLU A 407 21.97 5.53 -25.12
C GLU A 407 22.15 4.40 -24.10
N VAL A 408 23.38 3.93 -23.99
CA VAL A 408 23.80 2.94 -23.00
C VAL A 408 24.09 3.68 -21.70
N GLN A 409 23.08 3.84 -20.84
CA GLN A 409 23.28 4.16 -19.42
C GLN A 409 23.62 2.88 -18.64
N GLU A 410 24.33 3.01 -17.52
CA GLU A 410 24.62 1.88 -16.63
C GLU A 410 23.31 1.17 -16.23
N GLU A 411 23.24 -0.12 -16.54
CA GLU A 411 22.05 -0.97 -16.38
C GLU A 411 21.81 -1.31 -14.91
N THR A 412 21.22 -0.39 -14.14
CA THR A 412 20.79 -0.67 -12.75
C THR A 412 19.26 -0.58 -12.62
N CYS A 413 18.66 -1.46 -11.83
CA CYS A 413 17.25 -1.35 -11.42
C CYS A 413 17.11 -0.51 -10.14
N GLU A 414 18.18 0.13 -9.68
CA GLU A 414 18.05 1.17 -8.67
C GLU A 414 17.60 2.46 -9.35
N TRP A 415 16.72 3.21 -8.69
CA TRP A 415 16.33 4.54 -9.15
C TRP A 415 16.11 5.44 -7.94
N GLN A 416 16.20 6.75 -8.17
CA GLN A 416 16.08 7.76 -7.12
C GLN A 416 14.93 8.75 -7.38
N THR A 417 14.27 8.62 -8.53
CA THR A 417 13.17 9.49 -8.94
C THR A 417 11.81 8.96 -8.47
N SER A 418 10.81 9.83 -8.44
CA SER A 418 9.41 9.45 -8.20
C SER A 418 8.46 10.61 -8.55
N ALA A 419 7.21 10.29 -8.86
CA ALA A 419 6.16 11.29 -9.05
C ALA A 419 5.78 11.95 -7.72
N ILE A 420 5.78 11.22 -6.62
CA ILE A 420 5.35 11.73 -5.32
C ILE A 420 6.44 11.50 -4.28
N ARG A 421 6.90 12.57 -3.64
CA ARG A 421 7.87 12.52 -2.53
C ARG A 421 7.21 12.81 -1.19
N ILE A 422 7.54 11.98 -0.21
CA ILE A 422 6.93 11.97 1.11
C ILE A 422 8.01 11.97 2.18
N GLU A 423 8.10 13.04 2.97
CA GLU A 423 9.06 13.15 4.07
C GLU A 423 8.38 13.63 5.34
N LYS A 424 8.76 13.06 6.50
CA LYS A 424 8.27 13.47 7.83
C LYS A 424 6.74 13.57 7.91
N SER A 425 6.03 12.78 7.09
CA SER A 425 4.59 12.90 6.87
C SER A 425 3.87 11.62 7.22
N ILE A 426 2.59 11.74 7.55
CA ILE A 426 1.68 10.60 7.73
C ILE A 426 0.75 10.59 6.52
N VAL A 427 0.77 9.55 5.71
CA VAL A 427 0.00 9.53 4.46
C VAL A 427 -0.87 8.28 4.36
N TRP A 428 -2.15 8.48 4.09
CA TRP A 428 -3.14 7.43 3.89
C TRP A 428 -3.70 7.48 2.48
N PHE A 429 -3.53 6.41 1.72
CA PHE A 429 -4.09 6.25 0.39
C PHE A 429 -5.21 5.20 0.42
N ASP A 430 -6.44 5.65 0.24
CA ASP A 430 -7.63 4.82 0.03
C ASP A 430 -8.13 4.94 -1.41
N SER A 431 -8.42 3.79 -2.02
CA SER A 431 -9.01 3.73 -3.36
C SER A 431 -8.24 4.59 -4.36
N THR A 432 -6.90 4.60 -4.24
CA THR A 432 -6.01 5.46 -5.03
C THR A 432 -5.29 4.67 -6.10
N THR A 433 -5.28 5.15 -7.34
CA THR A 433 -4.60 4.48 -8.45
C THR A 433 -3.32 5.22 -8.85
N PHE A 434 -2.22 4.49 -9.01
CA PHE A 434 -0.95 4.98 -9.55
C PHE A 434 -0.60 4.20 -10.82
N THR A 435 -0.59 4.90 -11.96
CA THR A 435 -0.38 4.24 -13.25
C THR A 435 0.35 5.10 -14.27
N GLY A 436 1.18 4.48 -15.10
CA GLY A 436 1.93 5.16 -16.16
C GLY A 436 3.01 6.11 -15.66
N LEU A 437 3.48 5.97 -14.41
CA LEU A 437 4.48 6.84 -13.79
C LEU A 437 5.90 6.31 -14.07
N SER A 438 6.55 6.79 -15.13
CA SER A 438 7.84 6.27 -15.60
C SER A 438 9.04 6.57 -14.70
N ASP A 439 8.98 7.67 -13.96
CA ASP A 439 9.98 8.06 -12.97
C ASP A 439 9.80 7.32 -11.63
N GLY A 440 8.79 6.47 -11.48
CA GLY A 440 8.41 5.86 -10.22
C GLY A 440 7.20 6.51 -9.57
N ALA A 441 6.41 5.76 -8.81
CA ALA A 441 5.21 6.30 -8.19
C ALA A 441 5.53 7.10 -6.92
N LEU A 442 6.13 6.44 -5.92
CA LEU A 442 6.33 7.00 -4.58
C LEU A 442 7.80 6.96 -4.15
N SER A 443 8.26 8.01 -3.49
CA SER A 443 9.46 8.00 -2.65
C SER A 443 9.07 8.30 -1.22
N VAL A 444 9.23 7.28 -0.36
CA VAL A 444 8.98 7.33 1.08
C VAL A 444 10.31 7.57 1.78
N GLY A 445 10.51 8.82 2.17
CA GLY A 445 11.72 9.32 2.80
C GLY A 445 11.68 9.30 4.33
N GLU A 446 12.65 9.99 4.92
CA GLU A 446 12.89 10.07 6.37
C GLU A 446 11.62 10.38 7.18
N GLY A 447 11.36 9.56 8.20
CA GLY A 447 10.30 9.73 9.19
C GLY A 447 8.86 9.60 8.69
N SER A 448 8.69 9.29 7.41
CA SER A 448 7.38 9.11 6.79
C SER A 448 6.72 7.80 7.20
N LYS A 449 5.40 7.85 7.37
CA LYS A 449 4.55 6.71 7.74
C LYS A 449 3.42 6.64 6.73
N VAL A 450 3.56 5.74 5.75
CA VAL A 450 2.69 5.69 4.57
C VAL A 450 1.87 4.40 4.59
N THR A 451 0.57 4.51 4.40
CA THR A 451 -0.33 3.37 4.26
C THR A 451 -0.99 3.37 2.89
N LEU A 452 -0.77 2.28 2.15
CA LEU A 452 -1.57 1.88 1.00
C LEU A 452 -2.60 0.86 1.49
N THR A 453 -3.88 1.22 1.40
CA THR A 453 -4.97 0.27 1.63
C THR A 453 -5.01 -0.80 0.53
N ASN A 454 -5.75 -1.88 0.76
CA ASN A 454 -5.97 -2.94 -0.23
C ASN A 454 -6.76 -2.48 -1.48
N THR A 455 -7.34 -1.28 -1.46
CA THR A 455 -8.03 -0.64 -2.59
C THR A 455 -7.13 0.32 -3.37
N SER A 456 -5.94 0.64 -2.84
CA SER A 456 -4.93 1.43 -3.55
C SER A 456 -4.09 0.54 -4.46
N LEU A 457 -4.01 0.89 -5.75
CA LEU A 457 -3.48 0.04 -6.81
C LEU A 457 -2.30 0.71 -7.54
N LEU A 458 -1.24 -0.07 -7.76
CA LEU A 458 -0.07 0.30 -8.56
C LEU A 458 0.06 -0.66 -9.74
N PHE A 459 0.07 -0.14 -10.97
CA PHE A 459 0.28 -0.93 -12.18
C PHE A 459 0.83 -0.07 -13.32
N SER A 460 1.49 -0.71 -14.29
CA SER A 460 2.00 -0.04 -15.51
C SER A 460 2.95 1.15 -15.26
N ASN A 461 3.63 1.21 -14.11
CA ASN A 461 4.66 2.21 -13.81
C ASN A 461 6.02 1.75 -14.36
N SER A 462 6.21 1.86 -15.67
CA SER A 462 7.39 1.36 -16.40
C SER A 462 8.35 2.47 -16.79
N TYR A 463 9.65 2.19 -16.74
CA TYR A 463 10.71 3.13 -17.13
C TYR A 463 10.77 3.37 -18.66
N SER A 464 10.85 4.64 -19.07
CA SER A 464 11.10 5.03 -20.47
C SER A 464 12.58 4.95 -20.79
N GLY A 465 12.97 4.26 -21.87
CA GLY A 465 14.38 4.05 -22.23
C GLY A 465 15.00 2.76 -21.71
N ALA A 466 14.20 1.84 -21.18
CA ALA A 466 14.65 0.51 -20.79
C ALA A 466 15.28 -0.26 -21.98
N SER A 467 16.42 -0.92 -21.74
CA SER A 467 16.96 -1.91 -22.68
C SER A 467 16.01 -3.10 -22.83
N LEU A 468 16.19 -3.91 -23.87
CA LEU A 468 15.23 -4.97 -24.22
C LEU A 468 15.07 -6.03 -23.11
N ASN A 469 16.11 -6.25 -22.30
CA ASN A 469 16.10 -7.10 -21.11
C ASN A 469 15.57 -6.41 -19.83
N GLN A 470 15.21 -5.12 -19.90
CA GLN A 470 14.60 -4.33 -18.83
C GLN A 470 13.18 -3.85 -19.17
N LEU A 471 12.62 -4.27 -20.30
CA LEU A 471 11.34 -3.78 -20.82
C LEU A 471 10.18 -3.86 -19.80
N ASN A 472 10.18 -4.91 -18.97
CA ASN A 472 9.17 -5.12 -17.94
C ASN A 472 9.61 -4.67 -16.53
N ALA A 473 10.76 -4.01 -16.40
CA ALA A 473 11.14 -3.39 -15.14
C ALA A 473 10.13 -2.30 -14.76
N ARG A 474 9.75 -2.29 -13.48
CA ARG A 474 8.78 -1.32 -12.97
C ARG A 474 9.39 -0.50 -11.85
N ARG A 475 8.85 0.69 -11.67
CA ARG A 475 9.23 1.63 -10.62
C ARG A 475 7.99 1.97 -9.84
N ASN A 476 7.78 1.28 -8.72
CA ASN A 476 6.63 1.56 -7.87
C ASN A 476 7.07 2.46 -6.71
N ILE A 477 7.90 1.94 -5.79
CA ILE A 477 8.16 2.62 -4.53
C ILE A 477 9.64 2.59 -4.20
N ILE A 478 10.19 3.73 -3.79
CA ILE A 478 11.46 3.83 -3.06
C ILE A 478 11.12 4.01 -1.59
N CYS A 479 11.78 3.25 -0.71
CA CYS A 479 11.65 3.40 0.74
C CYS A 479 13.06 3.51 1.35
N ASN A 480 13.40 4.72 1.80
CA ASN A 480 14.73 5.00 2.34
C ASN A 480 14.65 6.19 3.30
N GLY A 481 14.81 5.92 4.60
CA GLY A 481 14.85 6.96 5.62
C GLY A 481 16.26 7.26 6.12
N SER A 482 16.36 7.65 7.39
CA SER A 482 17.64 7.72 8.12
C SER A 482 17.69 6.67 9.23
N LEU A 483 18.87 6.43 9.80
CA LEU A 483 19.05 5.50 10.91
C LEU A 483 18.28 5.91 12.17
N THR A 484 18.08 7.22 12.38
CA THR A 484 17.36 7.76 13.54
C THR A 484 15.87 7.96 13.28
N ASN A 485 15.47 8.01 12.00
CA ASN A 485 14.11 8.35 11.60
C ASN A 485 13.76 7.61 10.30
N LYS A 486 13.48 6.32 10.47
CA LYS A 486 13.25 5.40 9.36
C LYS A 486 12.01 5.77 8.55
N ALA A 487 12.07 5.47 7.26
CA ALA A 487 10.91 5.46 6.37
C ALA A 487 10.07 4.22 6.69
N GLN A 488 8.74 4.35 6.71
CA GLN A 488 7.85 3.24 7.01
C GLN A 488 6.70 3.17 6.01
N ILE A 489 6.46 1.98 5.49
CA ILE A 489 5.36 1.72 4.55
C ILE A 489 4.54 0.49 4.94
N ARG A 490 3.23 0.64 4.99
CA ARG A 490 2.26 -0.46 5.04
C ARG A 490 1.61 -0.62 3.68
N ALA A 491 1.63 -1.82 3.14
CA ALA A 491 0.94 -2.15 1.92
C ALA A 491 0.52 -3.63 1.90
N GLU A 492 -0.54 -3.91 1.16
CA GLU A 492 -1.01 -5.27 0.92
C GLU A 492 -0.57 -5.76 -0.46
N ASN A 493 -0.42 -7.06 -0.60
CA ASN A 493 0.12 -7.68 -1.81
C ASN A 493 -0.74 -7.39 -3.04
N VAL A 494 -2.06 -7.32 -2.83
CA VAL A 494 -3.10 -7.00 -3.80
C VAL A 494 -3.02 -5.58 -4.36
N SER A 495 -2.30 -4.67 -3.71
CA SER A 495 -2.07 -3.32 -4.20
C SER A 495 -1.14 -3.28 -5.42
N PHE A 496 -0.44 -4.36 -5.72
CA PHE A 496 0.57 -4.41 -6.78
C PHE A 496 0.11 -5.34 -7.90
N LEU A 497 -0.26 -4.78 -9.04
CA LEU A 497 -0.85 -5.53 -10.16
C LEU A 497 0.06 -5.54 -11.39
N VAL A 498 -0.06 -6.60 -12.20
CA VAL A 498 0.63 -6.66 -13.49
C VAL A 498 0.02 -5.66 -14.47
N HIS A 499 -1.30 -5.58 -14.57
CA HIS A 499 -2.00 -4.57 -15.37
C HIS A 499 -3.32 -4.19 -14.68
N GLN A 500 -4.06 -3.23 -15.24
CA GLN A 500 -5.31 -2.73 -14.66
C GLN A 500 -6.37 -3.82 -14.40
N SER A 501 -6.46 -4.83 -15.27
CA SER A 501 -7.39 -5.96 -15.15
C SER A 501 -6.76 -7.21 -14.51
N GLY A 502 -5.50 -7.11 -14.09
CA GLY A 502 -4.58 -8.24 -14.02
C GLY A 502 -4.41 -8.84 -12.64
N ASP A 503 -3.74 -9.99 -12.64
CA ASP A 503 -3.32 -10.72 -11.45
C ASP A 503 -2.35 -9.90 -10.58
N GLU A 504 -2.27 -10.30 -9.32
CA GLU A 504 -1.27 -9.79 -8.39
C GLU A 504 0.15 -9.99 -8.95
N SER A 505 0.95 -8.94 -8.94
CA SER A 505 2.33 -9.03 -9.37
C SER A 505 3.17 -9.75 -8.32
N ALA A 506 3.86 -10.82 -8.72
CA ALA A 506 4.83 -11.49 -7.85
C ALA A 506 5.93 -10.53 -7.37
N ASN A 507 6.29 -9.54 -8.19
CA ASN A 507 7.27 -8.51 -7.91
C ASN A 507 6.56 -7.21 -7.52
N LYS A 508 6.74 -6.74 -6.28
CA LYS A 508 6.08 -5.52 -5.79
C LYS A 508 6.76 -4.24 -6.27
N TRP A 509 8.02 -4.34 -6.72
CA TRP A 509 8.83 -3.22 -7.19
C TRP A 509 9.05 -2.13 -6.13
N ILE A 510 9.31 -2.57 -4.90
CA ILE A 510 9.70 -1.71 -3.78
C ILE A 510 11.21 -1.80 -3.58
N LEU A 511 11.91 -0.72 -3.91
CA LEU A 511 13.32 -0.53 -3.62
C LEU A 511 13.47 -0.03 -2.17
N SER A 512 13.77 -0.95 -1.25
CA SER A 512 13.84 -0.67 0.19
C SER A 512 15.26 -0.81 0.73
N ASN A 513 15.73 0.20 1.46
CA ASN A 513 16.97 0.09 2.24
C ASN A 513 16.67 -0.59 3.60
N LYS A 514 17.24 -1.79 3.83
CA LYS A 514 16.99 -2.60 5.03
C LYS A 514 17.30 -1.90 6.37
N ASP A 515 18.28 -0.99 6.39
CA ASP A 515 18.70 -0.31 7.62
C ASP A 515 17.80 0.89 7.96
N THR A 516 17.16 1.48 6.95
CA THR A 516 16.45 2.76 7.06
C THR A 516 14.99 2.71 6.63
N CYS A 517 14.49 1.55 6.21
CA CYS A 517 13.10 1.31 5.81
C CYS A 517 12.47 0.16 6.61
N GLU A 518 11.23 0.34 7.05
CA GLU A 518 10.41 -0.71 7.66
C GLU A 518 9.14 -0.95 6.84
N ILE A 519 8.87 -2.21 6.52
CA ILE A 519 7.74 -2.63 5.69
C ILE A 519 6.72 -3.39 6.55
N PHE A 520 5.45 -3.07 6.38
CA PHE A 520 4.30 -3.63 7.10
C PHE A 520 3.21 -4.11 6.12
N GLY A 521 2.23 -4.87 6.62
CA GLY A 521 1.15 -5.47 5.81
C GLY A 521 1.60 -6.81 5.22
N THR A 522 0.82 -7.42 4.31
CA THR A 522 1.23 -8.73 3.73
C THR A 522 2.53 -8.64 2.92
N VAL A 523 2.90 -7.44 2.45
CA VAL A 523 4.15 -7.23 1.68
C VAL A 523 5.38 -7.56 2.50
N SER A 524 5.35 -7.38 3.83
CA SER A 524 6.48 -7.73 4.71
C SER A 524 6.79 -9.24 4.73
N ASN A 525 5.84 -10.07 4.29
CA ASN A 525 6.03 -11.53 4.20
C ASN A 525 6.58 -11.96 2.84
N THR A 526 6.77 -11.03 1.90
CA THR A 526 7.31 -11.32 0.58
C THR A 526 8.83 -11.48 0.67
N ILE A 527 9.37 -12.59 0.16
CA ILE A 527 10.81 -12.89 0.18
C ILE A 527 11.61 -11.77 -0.50
N HIS A 528 11.10 -11.27 -1.64
CA HIS A 528 11.71 -10.17 -2.39
C HIS A 528 10.64 -9.15 -2.80
N THR A 529 10.78 -7.90 -2.33
CA THR A 529 9.82 -6.83 -2.63
C THR A 529 10.15 -6.05 -3.91
N LEU A 530 11.41 -6.06 -4.37
CA LEU A 530 11.83 -5.38 -5.59
C LEU A 530 11.55 -6.25 -6.82
N TYR A 531 12.39 -7.27 -7.01
CA TYR A 531 12.36 -8.17 -8.15
C TYR A 531 12.97 -9.52 -7.79
N SER A 532 12.27 -10.59 -8.17
CA SER A 532 12.72 -11.98 -8.18
C SER A 532 12.42 -12.57 -9.57
N PRO A 533 13.40 -13.15 -10.26
CA PRO A 533 13.16 -13.89 -11.48
C PRO A 533 12.35 -15.14 -11.20
N LEU A 534 11.58 -15.56 -12.20
CA LEU A 534 10.87 -16.84 -12.21
C LEU A 534 11.45 -17.70 -13.33
N ILE A 535 12.11 -18.79 -12.94
CA ILE A 535 12.85 -19.65 -13.87
C ILE A 535 11.91 -20.73 -14.41
N THR A 536 11.94 -20.92 -15.73
CA THR A 536 11.17 -21.96 -16.42
C THR A 536 12.05 -23.13 -16.86
N SER A 537 13.32 -22.87 -17.21
CA SER A 537 14.27 -23.90 -17.63
C SER A 537 15.72 -23.46 -17.39
N LEU A 538 16.58 -24.42 -17.04
CA LEU A 538 18.04 -24.31 -17.06
C LEU A 538 18.59 -25.49 -17.85
N LYS A 539 19.33 -25.21 -18.91
CA LYS A 539 20.12 -26.20 -19.64
C LYS A 539 21.59 -25.85 -19.44
N ALA A 540 22.38 -26.81 -19.03
CA ALA A 540 23.82 -26.64 -18.87
C ALA A 540 24.58 -27.85 -19.42
N GLN A 541 25.73 -27.62 -20.05
CA GLN A 541 26.56 -28.67 -20.65
C GLN A 541 28.05 -28.34 -20.52
N GLU A 542 28.88 -29.37 -20.37
CA GLU A 542 30.34 -29.22 -20.39
C GLU A 542 30.85 -28.88 -21.81
N ILE A 543 31.76 -27.91 -21.90
CA ILE A 543 32.49 -27.55 -23.11
C ILE A 543 33.70 -28.49 -23.24
N LYS A 544 33.52 -29.57 -24.00
CA LYS A 544 34.43 -30.74 -24.07
C LYS A 544 35.92 -30.43 -24.33
N ASP A 545 36.23 -29.35 -25.05
CA ASP A 545 37.60 -29.04 -25.48
C ASP A 545 38.38 -28.20 -24.46
N ILE A 546 37.69 -27.45 -23.58
CA ILE A 546 38.30 -26.47 -22.67
C ILE A 546 37.85 -26.58 -21.20
N GLY A 547 36.99 -27.55 -20.86
CA GLY A 547 36.62 -27.85 -19.46
C GLY A 547 35.63 -26.88 -18.78
N GLY A 548 35.19 -25.83 -19.48
CA GLY A 548 34.16 -24.90 -19.00
C GLY A 548 32.72 -25.43 -19.14
N ILE A 549 31.75 -24.58 -18.81
CA ILE A 549 30.31 -24.90 -18.88
C ILE A 549 29.61 -23.88 -19.77
N SER A 550 28.76 -24.33 -20.69
CA SER A 550 27.78 -23.49 -21.36
C SER A 550 26.42 -23.62 -20.69
N PHE A 551 25.66 -22.54 -20.63
CA PHE A 551 24.31 -22.54 -20.06
C PHE A 551 23.31 -21.72 -20.90
N ASP A 552 22.03 -22.09 -20.76
CA ASP A 552 20.84 -21.47 -21.36
C ASP A 552 19.75 -21.48 -20.30
N ILE A 553 19.38 -20.28 -19.83
CA ILE A 553 18.38 -20.03 -18.79
C ILE A 553 17.17 -19.37 -19.43
N GLN A 554 16.00 -19.98 -19.25
CA GLN A 554 14.72 -19.44 -19.67
C GLN A 554 13.87 -19.10 -18.45
N GLY A 555 13.06 -18.04 -18.57
CA GLY A 555 12.20 -17.56 -17.50
C GLY A 555 10.99 -16.80 -18.03
N THR A 556 10.07 -16.43 -17.14
CA THR A 556 8.97 -15.51 -17.48
C THR A 556 9.31 -14.04 -17.24
N SER A 557 10.39 -13.79 -16.47
CA SER A 557 10.96 -12.46 -16.24
C SER A 557 12.40 -12.64 -15.79
N LEU A 558 13.36 -12.23 -16.62
CA LEU A 558 14.82 -12.28 -16.43
C LEU A 558 15.40 -10.88 -16.69
N ILE A 559 15.30 -10.00 -15.70
CA ILE A 559 15.65 -8.59 -15.81
C ILE A 559 17.14 -8.36 -15.59
N GLY A 560 17.79 -7.70 -16.57
CA GLY A 560 19.24 -7.46 -16.66
C GLY A 560 19.82 -6.42 -15.71
N CYS A 561 19.20 -6.21 -14.55
CA CYS A 561 19.54 -5.13 -13.63
C CYS A 561 20.33 -5.56 -12.37
N LEU A 562 20.64 -6.87 -12.25
CA LEU A 562 21.20 -7.59 -11.10
C LEU A 562 20.22 -8.44 -10.27
N ARG A 563 20.68 -9.68 -9.98
CA ARG A 563 20.53 -10.57 -8.78
C ARG A 563 20.21 -12.04 -9.09
N ILE A 564 20.78 -12.58 -10.16
CA ILE A 564 20.82 -14.02 -10.41
C ILE A 564 22.25 -14.52 -10.22
N TRP A 565 22.40 -15.55 -9.39
CA TRP A 565 23.69 -16.18 -9.12
C TRP A 565 23.64 -17.63 -9.60
N ILE A 566 24.71 -18.10 -10.23
CA ILE A 566 24.89 -19.51 -10.58
C ILE A 566 25.86 -20.11 -9.57
N LYS A 567 25.34 -20.94 -8.66
CA LYS A 567 26.15 -21.73 -7.73
C LYS A 567 26.46 -23.08 -8.36
N ILE A 568 27.75 -23.42 -8.40
CA ILE A 568 28.24 -24.70 -8.88
C ILE A 568 28.85 -25.43 -7.69
N THR A 569 28.39 -26.65 -7.49
CA THR A 569 28.82 -27.50 -6.38
C THR A 569 29.30 -28.84 -6.94
N GLU A 570 30.44 -29.34 -6.46
CA GLU A 570 30.83 -30.72 -6.76
C GLU A 570 29.85 -31.68 -6.12
N LYS A 571 29.38 -32.71 -6.83
CA LYS A 571 28.36 -33.59 -6.27
C LYS A 571 28.94 -34.35 -5.06
N PRO A 572 28.31 -34.31 -3.87
CA PRO A 572 28.83 -34.98 -2.68
C PRO A 572 28.96 -36.49 -2.91
N ASN A 573 30.14 -37.07 -2.65
CA ASN A 573 30.17 -38.48 -2.26
C ASN A 573 29.65 -38.62 -0.84
N PRO A 574 29.07 -39.79 -0.47
CA PRO A 574 28.62 -40.06 0.89
C PRO A 574 29.70 -39.92 1.98
N ASP A 575 30.97 -39.91 1.58
CA ASP A 575 32.16 -39.88 2.44
C ASP A 575 32.85 -38.51 2.50
N ASP A 576 32.36 -37.47 1.78
CA ASP A 576 33.01 -36.15 1.75
C ASP A 576 32.51 -35.26 2.91
N GLU A 577 33.42 -34.84 3.79
CA GLU A 577 33.14 -33.91 4.91
C GLU A 577 33.03 -32.43 4.45
N GLU A 578 33.58 -32.08 3.28
CA GLU A 578 33.60 -30.72 2.75
C GLU A 578 33.39 -30.75 1.23
N ILE A 579 32.38 -30.02 0.73
CA ILE A 579 32.01 -30.01 -0.68
C ILE A 579 32.46 -28.69 -1.30
N ASP A 580 33.41 -28.75 -2.25
CA ASP A 580 33.86 -27.59 -2.98
C ASP A 580 32.71 -26.95 -3.78
N SER A 581 32.53 -25.63 -3.64
CA SER A 581 31.56 -24.86 -4.40
C SER A 581 32.10 -23.48 -4.80
N VAL A 582 31.54 -22.93 -5.88
CA VAL A 582 31.85 -21.60 -6.41
C VAL A 582 30.56 -20.96 -6.91
N THR A 583 30.44 -19.65 -6.74
CA THR A 583 29.28 -18.89 -7.20
C THR A 583 29.71 -17.83 -8.20
N TYR A 584 28.91 -17.63 -9.23
CA TYR A 584 29.12 -16.61 -10.26
C TYR A 584 27.89 -15.71 -10.36
N LEU A 585 28.13 -14.41 -10.47
CA LEU A 585 27.09 -13.42 -10.80
C LEU A 585 26.73 -13.56 -12.29
N LEU A 586 25.46 -13.80 -12.61
CA LEU A 586 25.00 -14.11 -13.98
C LEU A 586 25.42 -13.03 -14.98
N GLU A 587 25.27 -11.76 -14.60
CA GLU A 587 25.60 -10.58 -15.42
C GLU A 587 27.07 -10.55 -15.85
N LYS A 588 27.98 -11.19 -15.09
CA LYS A 588 29.41 -11.23 -15.40
C LYS A 588 29.81 -12.38 -16.31
N ILE A 589 28.95 -13.40 -16.43
CA ILE A 589 29.23 -14.64 -17.19
C ILE A 589 28.26 -14.84 -18.36
N ALA A 590 27.21 -14.02 -18.47
CA ALA A 590 26.30 -13.99 -19.60
C ALA A 590 27.04 -13.51 -20.86
N THR A 591 26.88 -14.25 -21.96
CA THR A 591 27.38 -13.86 -23.28
C THR A 591 26.31 -13.18 -24.11
N GLN A 592 25.04 -13.49 -23.86
CA GLN A 592 23.89 -12.87 -24.52
C GLN A 592 22.74 -12.75 -23.52
N TRP A 593 22.22 -11.54 -23.34
CA TRP A 593 21.11 -11.21 -22.43
C TRP A 593 20.28 -10.05 -22.98
N ASP A 594 19.79 -10.23 -24.18
CA ASP A 594 19.10 -9.16 -24.91
C ASP A 594 17.57 -9.28 -24.71
N SER A 595 17.11 -10.25 -23.92
CA SER A 595 15.70 -10.55 -23.70
C SER A 595 15.43 -10.82 -22.23
N GLU A 596 14.24 -10.46 -21.77
CA GLU A 596 13.74 -10.80 -20.44
C GLU A 596 13.27 -12.26 -20.31
N LEU A 597 13.33 -13.05 -21.40
CA LEU A 597 12.87 -14.44 -21.41
C LEU A 597 14.01 -15.45 -21.47
N ASN A 598 15.20 -15.02 -21.88
CA ASN A 598 16.31 -15.92 -22.15
C ASN A 598 17.68 -15.28 -21.89
N VAL A 599 18.56 -16.01 -21.22
CA VAL A 599 19.97 -15.66 -21.00
C VAL A 599 20.85 -16.84 -21.36
N THR A 600 21.89 -16.60 -22.15
CA THR A 600 22.91 -17.61 -22.44
C THR A 600 24.29 -17.12 -22.03
N GLY A 601 25.16 -18.05 -21.65
CA GLY A 601 26.50 -17.70 -21.21
C GLY A 601 27.44 -18.88 -21.05
N THR A 602 28.64 -18.56 -20.61
CA THR A 602 29.70 -19.55 -20.41
C THR A 602 30.48 -19.27 -19.14
N ILE A 603 30.78 -20.33 -18.39
CA ILE A 603 31.64 -20.29 -17.21
C ILE A 603 32.97 -20.96 -17.60
N PRO A 604 34.10 -20.25 -17.52
CA PRO A 604 35.39 -20.83 -17.85
C PRO A 604 35.82 -21.89 -16.83
N GLU A 605 36.73 -22.79 -17.24
CA GLU A 605 37.38 -23.72 -16.31
C GLU A 605 38.10 -22.95 -15.20
N ASP A 606 37.95 -23.43 -13.96
CA ASP A 606 38.54 -22.84 -12.77
C ASP A 606 39.51 -23.81 -12.06
N LYS A 607 40.29 -23.28 -11.10
CA LYS A 607 41.35 -24.05 -10.43
C LYS A 607 40.84 -25.03 -9.37
N LYS A 608 39.58 -24.95 -8.96
CA LYS A 608 38.93 -25.69 -7.87
C LYS A 608 37.79 -26.58 -8.38
N VAL A 609 36.67 -26.01 -8.81
CA VAL A 609 35.37 -26.67 -8.99
C VAL A 609 35.07 -26.99 -10.47
N VAL A 610 34.98 -25.98 -11.32
CA VAL A 610 34.61 -26.12 -12.73
C VAL A 610 35.81 -26.71 -13.48
N LYS A 611 35.85 -28.03 -13.65
CA LYS A 611 36.93 -28.75 -14.33
C LYS A 611 36.41 -29.84 -15.25
N LYS A 612 37.22 -30.14 -16.26
CA LYS A 612 36.92 -31.19 -17.23
C LYS A 612 36.59 -32.53 -16.57
N GLY A 613 35.42 -33.10 -16.91
CA GLY A 613 34.97 -34.42 -16.47
C GLY A 613 34.51 -34.55 -15.02
N LYS A 614 34.42 -33.46 -14.24
CA LYS A 614 33.83 -33.51 -12.90
C LYS A 614 32.30 -33.60 -12.95
N ASN A 615 31.72 -34.29 -11.96
CA ASN A 615 30.27 -34.34 -11.74
C ASN A 615 29.84 -33.11 -10.97
N LEU A 616 29.13 -32.20 -11.63
CA LEU A 616 28.77 -30.91 -11.06
C LEU A 616 27.27 -30.78 -10.95
N GLN A 617 26.82 -30.14 -9.86
CA GLN A 617 25.46 -29.70 -9.65
C GLN A 617 25.41 -28.18 -9.78
N ILE A 618 24.47 -27.68 -10.59
CA ILE A 618 24.30 -26.26 -10.90
C ILE A 618 22.96 -25.81 -10.33
N GLN A 619 22.99 -24.84 -9.42
CA GLN A 619 21.81 -24.26 -8.80
C GLN A 619 21.74 -22.76 -9.12
N ILE A 620 20.55 -22.28 -9.45
CA ILE A 620 20.29 -20.85 -9.61
C ILE A 620 19.86 -20.31 -8.26
N LEU A 621 20.54 -19.27 -7.79
CA LEU A 621 20.17 -18.52 -6.59
C LEU A 621 19.72 -17.11 -6.98
N VAL A 622 18.82 -16.56 -6.18
CA VAL A 622 18.30 -15.21 -6.30
C VAL A 622 18.56 -14.50 -4.98
N GLY A 623 19.22 -13.35 -5.04
CA GLY A 623 19.63 -12.67 -3.82
C GLY A 623 20.29 -11.34 -4.06
N GLU A 624 20.10 -10.46 -3.09
CA GLU A 624 20.66 -9.11 -3.00
C GLU A 624 22.18 -9.11 -2.95
N LYS A 625 22.73 -10.06 -2.20
CA LYS A 625 24.14 -10.39 -2.11
C LYS A 625 24.28 -11.90 -2.25
N GLU A 626 25.48 -12.37 -2.56
CA GLU A 626 25.77 -13.80 -2.70
C GLU A 626 25.43 -14.59 -1.42
N ASP A 627 25.79 -14.06 -0.25
CA ASP A 627 25.60 -14.67 1.06
C ASP A 627 24.14 -14.64 1.55
N GLU A 628 23.31 -13.77 0.98
CA GLU A 628 21.88 -13.66 1.25
C GLU A 628 21.02 -14.36 0.19
N ALA A 629 21.64 -14.96 -0.84
CA ALA A 629 20.93 -15.55 -1.96
C ALA A 629 20.29 -16.91 -1.62
N VAL A 630 19.03 -17.07 -2.03
CA VAL A 630 18.25 -18.30 -1.83
C VAL A 630 17.98 -18.97 -3.17
N PRO A 631 17.68 -20.28 -3.22
CA PRO A 631 17.32 -20.95 -4.45
C PRO A 631 16.18 -20.26 -5.22
N ALA A 632 16.33 -20.18 -6.54
CA ALA A 632 15.34 -19.56 -7.41
C ALA A 632 14.01 -20.32 -7.37
N HIS A 633 12.90 -19.64 -7.71
CA HIS A 633 11.59 -20.27 -7.79
C HIS A 633 11.20 -20.62 -9.23
N SER A 634 10.45 -21.70 -9.38
CA SER A 634 9.74 -22.05 -10.60
C SER A 634 8.49 -21.18 -10.78
N ILE A 635 7.88 -21.26 -11.96
CA ILE A 635 6.56 -20.64 -12.27
C ILE A 635 5.45 -21.05 -11.29
N ASN A 636 5.58 -22.19 -10.62
CA ASN A 636 4.60 -22.69 -9.65
C ASN A 636 4.90 -22.25 -8.21
N GLY A 637 5.95 -21.43 -8.00
CA GLY A 637 6.37 -20.94 -6.68
C GLY A 637 7.18 -21.94 -5.85
N SER A 638 7.45 -23.15 -6.36
CA SER A 638 8.36 -24.10 -5.71
C SER A 638 9.82 -23.72 -5.97
N GLU A 639 10.74 -24.17 -5.12
CA GLU A 639 12.17 -24.13 -5.42
C GLU A 639 12.45 -24.77 -6.80
N PHE A 640 13.30 -24.12 -7.59
CA PHE A 640 13.73 -24.59 -8.89
C PHE A 640 14.85 -25.62 -8.72
N GLU A 641 14.67 -26.80 -9.32
CA GLU A 641 15.58 -27.92 -9.14
C GLU A 641 16.97 -27.65 -9.74
N ALA A 642 18.01 -28.04 -9.01
CA ALA A 642 19.39 -27.97 -9.50
C ALA A 642 19.64 -28.98 -10.64
N VAL A 643 20.44 -28.59 -11.63
CA VAL A 643 20.76 -29.39 -12.81
C VAL A 643 22.11 -30.06 -12.65
N ASN A 644 22.17 -31.37 -12.85
CA ASN A 644 23.43 -32.13 -12.84
C ASN A 644 24.00 -32.22 -14.26
N ILE A 645 25.32 -32.04 -14.36
CA ILE A 645 26.08 -32.27 -15.60
C ILE A 645 27.13 -33.35 -15.37
N ASN A 646 27.47 -34.07 -16.45
CA ASN A 646 28.40 -35.22 -16.45
C ASN A 646 28.00 -36.42 -15.60
N GLU A 647 26.78 -36.40 -15.04
CA GLU A 647 26.22 -37.54 -14.34
C GLU A 647 26.20 -38.74 -15.29
N LYS A 648 27.04 -39.73 -15.00
CA LYS A 648 26.94 -41.04 -15.62
C LYS A 648 25.56 -41.56 -15.26
N ASN A 649 24.61 -41.46 -16.19
CA ASN A 649 23.42 -42.30 -16.17
C ASN A 649 23.90 -43.69 -15.73
N LYS A 650 23.29 -44.26 -14.70
CA LYS A 650 23.39 -45.70 -14.47
C LYS A 650 22.83 -46.34 -15.73
N GLY A 651 23.70 -46.49 -16.73
CA GLY A 651 23.41 -47.19 -17.96
C GLY A 651 22.89 -48.53 -17.50
N ILE A 652 21.69 -48.88 -17.97
CA ILE A 652 21.10 -50.19 -17.76
C ILE A 652 22.22 -51.18 -18.04
N SER A 653 22.65 -51.88 -16.99
CA SER A 653 23.81 -52.76 -17.03
C SER A 653 23.74 -53.63 -18.28
N LEU A 654 24.85 -53.80 -18.99
CA LEU A 654 24.92 -54.70 -20.14
C LEU A 654 24.38 -56.09 -19.79
N LYS A 655 24.48 -56.50 -18.51
CA LYS A 655 23.85 -57.71 -17.97
C LYS A 655 22.32 -57.68 -18.05
N THR A 656 21.69 -56.56 -17.74
CA THR A 656 20.23 -56.38 -17.83
C THR A 656 19.74 -56.37 -19.29
N ILE A 657 20.48 -55.75 -20.21
CA ILE A 657 20.17 -55.81 -21.66
C ILE A 657 20.32 -57.25 -22.19
N LEU A 658 21.39 -57.96 -21.80
CA LEU A 658 21.59 -59.37 -22.18
C LEU A 658 20.53 -60.30 -21.58
N ILE A 659 20.05 -60.05 -20.37
CA ILE A 659 18.96 -60.82 -19.75
C ILE A 659 17.63 -60.57 -20.47
N VAL A 660 17.33 -59.32 -20.86
CA VAL A 660 16.09 -58.99 -21.59
C VAL A 660 16.13 -59.58 -23.01
N VAL A 661 17.23 -59.42 -23.75
CA VAL A 661 17.39 -59.99 -25.09
C VAL A 661 17.41 -61.53 -25.03
N GLY A 662 18.10 -62.12 -24.05
CA GLY A 662 18.11 -63.56 -23.83
C GLY A 662 16.73 -64.13 -23.47
N SER A 663 15.94 -63.41 -22.68
CA SER A 663 14.57 -63.81 -22.33
C SER A 663 13.62 -63.74 -23.53
N ILE A 664 13.77 -62.72 -24.40
CA ILE A 664 12.97 -62.58 -25.63
C ILE A 664 13.31 -63.71 -26.62
N VAL A 665 14.59 -64.04 -26.80
CA VAL A 665 15.03 -65.15 -27.68
C VAL A 665 14.58 -66.50 -27.11
N GLY A 666 14.67 -66.71 -25.80
CA GLY A 666 14.19 -67.91 -25.12
C GLY A 666 12.67 -68.10 -25.24
N ALA A 667 11.89 -67.01 -25.09
CA ALA A 667 10.45 -67.03 -25.28
C ALA A 667 10.07 -67.34 -26.73
N LEU A 668 10.77 -66.76 -27.71
CA LEU A 668 10.58 -67.06 -29.14
C LEU A 668 10.87 -68.53 -29.46
N LEU A 669 11.94 -69.10 -28.91
CA LEU A 669 12.26 -70.53 -29.09
C LEU A 669 11.19 -71.44 -28.46
N LEU A 670 10.70 -71.13 -27.26
CA LEU A 670 9.61 -71.87 -26.62
C LEU A 670 8.31 -71.78 -27.43
N LEU A 671 8.02 -70.63 -28.03
CA LEU A 671 6.85 -70.41 -28.87
C LEU A 671 6.95 -71.24 -30.16
N VAL A 672 8.13 -71.33 -30.77
CA VAL A 672 8.39 -72.21 -31.93
C VAL A 672 8.21 -73.69 -31.55
N VAL A 673 8.72 -74.12 -30.39
CA VAL A 673 8.51 -75.50 -29.90
C VAL A 673 7.03 -75.77 -29.66
N PHE A 674 6.30 -74.83 -29.07
CA PHE A 674 4.85 -74.94 -28.88
C PHE A 674 4.11 -75.06 -30.21
N ILE A 675 4.48 -74.28 -31.23
CA ILE A 675 3.92 -74.37 -32.58
C ILE A 675 4.22 -75.75 -33.19
N ILE A 676 5.45 -76.26 -33.06
CA ILE A 676 5.83 -77.58 -33.58
C ILE A 676 5.00 -78.68 -32.90
N VAL A 677 4.87 -78.63 -31.57
CA VAL A 677 4.06 -79.59 -30.81
C VAL A 677 2.58 -79.50 -31.19
N PHE A 678 2.07 -78.28 -31.36
CA PHE A 678 0.69 -78.04 -31.78
C PHE A 678 0.44 -78.59 -33.19
N VAL A 679 1.34 -78.35 -34.13
CA VAL A 679 1.29 -78.91 -35.50
C VAL A 679 1.39 -80.43 -35.47
N ALA A 680 2.28 -81.02 -34.66
CA ALA A 680 2.37 -82.46 -34.47
C ALA A 680 1.07 -83.06 -33.90
N CYS A 681 0.45 -82.39 -32.93
CA CYS A 681 -0.86 -82.77 -32.40
C CYS A 681 -1.98 -82.66 -33.45
N LEU A 682 -1.97 -81.62 -34.29
CA LEU A 682 -2.91 -81.48 -35.41
C LEU A 682 -2.71 -82.58 -36.46
N ILE A 683 -1.47 -82.94 -36.79
CA ILE A 683 -1.15 -84.05 -37.70
C ILE A 683 -1.63 -85.38 -37.09
N LYS A 684 -1.39 -85.61 -35.79
CA LYS A 684 -1.88 -86.80 -35.07
C LYS A 684 -3.41 -86.87 -35.03
N LYS A 685 -4.08 -85.74 -34.80
CA LYS A 685 -5.55 -85.62 -34.87
C LYS A 685 -6.07 -85.91 -36.28
N ARG A 686 -5.44 -85.36 -37.32
CA ARG A 686 -5.79 -85.61 -38.73
C ARG A 686 -5.61 -87.09 -39.10
N ASN A 687 -4.55 -87.73 -38.61
CA ASN A 687 -4.31 -89.16 -38.82
C ASN A 687 -5.33 -90.04 -38.08
N ARG A 688 -5.73 -89.67 -36.85
CA ARG A 688 -6.85 -90.34 -36.13
C ARG A 688 -8.18 -90.20 -36.88
N GLU A 689 -8.48 -89.03 -37.44
CA GLU A 689 -9.70 -88.83 -38.24
C GLU A 689 -9.65 -89.60 -39.59
N ARG A 690 -8.48 -89.70 -40.22
CA ARG A 690 -8.29 -90.57 -41.40
C ARG A 690 -8.47 -92.06 -41.07
N ALA A 691 -8.02 -92.51 -39.89
CA ALA A 691 -8.25 -93.88 -39.41
C ALA A 691 -9.74 -94.16 -39.14
N LYS A 692 -10.46 -93.23 -38.50
CA LYS A 692 -11.92 -93.33 -38.31
C LYS A 692 -12.69 -93.38 -39.64
N LYS A 693 -12.28 -92.58 -40.65
CA LYS A 693 -12.86 -92.66 -42.00
C LYS A 693 -12.63 -94.02 -42.67
N LYS A 694 -11.44 -94.64 -42.53
CA LYS A 694 -11.17 -95.99 -43.05
C LYS A 694 -12.03 -97.07 -42.37
N ILE A 695 -12.27 -96.98 -41.06
CA ILE A 695 -13.15 -97.91 -40.33
C ILE A 695 -14.62 -97.75 -40.75
N LYS A 696 -15.09 -96.51 -40.95
CA LYS A 696 -16.47 -96.22 -41.41
C LYS A 696 -16.70 -96.70 -42.86
N MET A 697 -15.68 -96.64 -43.71
CA MET A 697 -15.72 -97.16 -45.09
C MET A 697 -15.72 -98.70 -45.15
N SER A 698 -14.99 -99.36 -44.24
CA SER A 698 -14.98 -100.82 -44.07
C SER A 698 -16.33 -101.37 -43.60
N ARG A 699 -17.00 -100.70 -42.64
CA ARG A 699 -18.38 -101.05 -42.22
C ARG A 699 -19.41 -100.88 -43.34
N ARG A 700 -19.31 -99.84 -44.18
CA ARG A 700 -20.18 -99.68 -45.36
C ARG A 700 -19.97 -100.76 -46.43
N LYS A 701 -18.73 -101.20 -46.68
CA LYS A 701 -18.45 -102.33 -47.58
C LYS A 701 -18.97 -103.67 -47.04
N LYS A 702 -18.99 -103.90 -45.73
CA LYS A 702 -19.57 -105.10 -45.10
C LYS A 702 -21.11 -105.12 -45.19
N ILE A 703 -21.77 -103.98 -45.04
CA ILE A 703 -23.24 -103.85 -45.20
C ILE A 703 -23.66 -104.03 -46.68
N TYR A 704 -22.89 -103.49 -47.63
CA TYR A 704 -23.17 -103.70 -49.07
C TYR A 704 -22.97 -105.16 -49.52
N LYS A 705 -22.07 -105.91 -48.85
CA LYS A 705 -21.86 -107.35 -49.11
C LYS A 705 -22.92 -108.25 -48.46
N MET A 706 -23.57 -107.80 -47.37
CA MET A 706 -24.70 -108.49 -46.72
C MET A 706 -26.07 -108.16 -47.33
N ALA A 707 -26.21 -107.01 -48.00
CA ALA A 707 -27.40 -106.66 -48.78
C ALA A 707 -27.50 -107.41 -50.13
N LYS A 708 -26.44 -108.10 -50.57
CA LYS A 708 -26.42 -108.90 -51.81
C LYS A 708 -26.71 -110.41 -51.57
N VAL A 709 -26.99 -110.82 -50.32
CA VAL A 709 -27.25 -112.23 -49.94
C VAL A 709 -28.65 -112.39 -49.32
N LYS A 710 -29.52 -111.38 -49.45
CA LYS A 710 -30.93 -111.42 -48.99
C LYS A 710 -31.95 -111.03 -50.07
N ASN A 711 -31.60 -111.28 -51.33
CA ASN A 711 -32.50 -111.42 -52.48
C ASN A 711 -31.94 -112.56 -53.35
N HIS A 712 -32.15 -113.80 -52.91
CA HIS A 712 -32.56 -114.84 -53.85
C HIS A 712 -34.09 -114.87 -53.76
N TRP A 713 -34.75 -115.21 -54.86
CA TRP A 713 -36.19 -115.10 -55.15
C TRP A 713 -36.55 -113.89 -56.00
#